data_AF-A0A6P6XGM0-F1
#
_entry.id   AF-A0A6P6XGM0-F1
#
_cell.length_a   1.000
_cell.length_b   1.000
_cell.length_c   1.000
_cell.angle_alpha   90.00
_cell.angle_beta   90.00
_cell.angle_gamma   90.00
#
_symmetry.space_group_name_H-M   'P 1'
#
loop_
_entity.id
_entity.type
_entity.pdbx_description
1 polymer ?
#
loop_
_entity_poly.entity_id
_entity_poly.type
_entity_poly.pdbx_seq_one_letter_code
_entity_poly.pdbx_strand_id
1 'polypeptide(L)'
;MVEFMSGLCCLSSEAFDRGSCGVIADLSVGYTEQMMTASFESLLTECLQESGNQKFVILIDKLISRIGFHRVIAGAVAHDSPTVSEEPTVNLTTSEVSYSRAWLAAEILCTWKWPGGSAFSSFLPLLSAYVISQDYSPAHGLLDSIVSILLDGALMHGESGELTPGNVWPGLYHEAESISEPFLRALIALLSTLFQKNIWGKDKAVPYFRMLREKLFIGETVNLNCLNVLPACMEVFIAPLSIASDASHKSDQPDDFIECELHVTVVDWLRKTACFPPLNTWQSGKDMEGWFQLVLSCYPVSAAKGVNCIKKQRSIDSLERGVLFELFRKQRQNFGAATLINKLPMVQVLLSKLLLVSVAYCWEDFNHDDWEFVLYRLRWWIESTVVMMEEVAESVNDAITSSSTCSDLEATLNKLMLTASNVDHSAINIARNALAAFSLFCGHLGNENNELEDNLNPLRNDRWEIMKDRIYECILRLFFSTGVAESIEGSFCSESSSFIAASRLEDSQFWELVASSVAESSSHARDKAAKSVDMWGLSKGPLDSLYAILFSSKPLPHLQFAAYTLLSSEPISHVAFISEEFKTSFDEDTSSNQGSVLPDLASEQNFRLRDEISFMFERFPREVLDMDLLACKRVNLFVIWSLLLSHLVSLPSSTSAREKMVQYMQDTADSTILDCIFQHIPLESLAGSSLKRKELPPAVSRAATAAAHAITTGSVLLSVENLWPLEAEKMTSLAGAIYGLMLCMLPAYVREWFNSIRDRSRSSMIESFTIRWCSPLLIKNELNQIKKADFADENFSVSVSKSANEVVATYTKDETGMDLVIRLPASYPLRSVDVDCTRSLGISDVKQRKWLMSMMLFVRNQNGALAESIRIWKSNFDKEFEGVEECPICYSVIHTSNHSLPRLACKTCKHKFHSACLYKWFSTSHKSTCPLCQSPF
;
A
#
# COMPACT_ATOMS: atom_id res chain seq x y z
N MET A 1 12.91 -40.23 -36.24
CA MET A 1 12.55 -39.23 -35.20
C MET A 1 12.58 -39.79 -33.78
N VAL A 2 12.02 -41.00 -33.53
CA VAL A 2 12.17 -41.73 -32.24
C VAL A 2 13.64 -42.10 -31.96
N GLU A 3 14.38 -42.61 -32.95
CA GLU A 3 15.82 -42.89 -32.81
C GLU A 3 16.70 -41.62 -32.76
N PHE A 4 16.22 -40.51 -33.34
CA PHE A 4 16.89 -39.21 -33.27
C PHE A 4 16.78 -38.59 -31.86
N MET A 5 15.64 -38.79 -31.19
CA MET A 5 15.40 -38.32 -29.83
C MET A 5 16.02 -39.24 -28.76
N SER A 6 16.10 -40.56 -29.01
CA SER A 6 16.82 -41.48 -28.11
C SER A 6 18.34 -41.28 -28.18
N GLY A 7 18.90 -40.98 -29.37
CA GLY A 7 20.32 -40.66 -29.54
C GLY A 7 20.76 -39.38 -28.82
N LEU A 8 19.90 -38.37 -28.71
CA LEU A 8 20.15 -37.14 -27.95
C LEU A 8 20.09 -37.36 -26.43
N CYS A 9 19.31 -38.33 -25.96
CA CYS A 9 19.23 -38.68 -24.53
C CYS A 9 20.49 -39.43 -24.04
N CYS A 10 21.17 -40.18 -24.90
CA CYS A 10 22.46 -40.78 -24.58
C CYS A 10 23.58 -39.71 -24.43
N LEU A 11 23.46 -38.58 -25.13
CA LEU A 11 24.43 -37.47 -25.03
C LEU A 11 24.35 -36.68 -23.71
N SER A 12 23.24 -36.75 -22.95
CA SER A 12 23.16 -36.14 -21.61
C SER A 12 23.65 -37.07 -20.49
N SER A 13 23.65 -38.39 -20.72
CA SER A 13 24.17 -39.39 -19.78
C SER A 13 25.71 -39.52 -19.80
N GLU A 14 26.38 -39.19 -20.92
CA GLU A 14 27.85 -39.32 -21.06
C GLU A 14 28.61 -38.01 -20.82
N ALA A 15 27.95 -36.91 -20.43
CA ALA A 15 28.59 -35.63 -20.18
C ALA A 15 29.27 -35.50 -18.79
N PHE A 16 29.69 -36.62 -18.20
CA PHE A 16 30.55 -36.62 -17.00
C PHE A 16 31.97 -37.17 -17.24
N ASP A 17 32.32 -37.68 -18.44
CA ASP A 17 33.73 -37.93 -18.74
C ASP A 17 34.06 -37.92 -20.24
N ARG A 18 34.97 -36.99 -20.61
CA ARG A 18 35.72 -36.83 -21.88
C ARG A 18 34.94 -36.71 -23.20
N GLY A 19 35.16 -35.57 -23.86
CA GLY A 19 34.61 -35.25 -25.16
C GLY A 19 35.07 -36.17 -26.30
N SER A 20 34.20 -36.32 -27.31
CA SER A 20 34.55 -36.66 -28.69
C SER A 20 33.37 -36.37 -29.62
N CYS A 21 33.71 -35.96 -30.83
CA CYS A 21 32.85 -35.54 -31.92
C CYS A 21 32.41 -36.73 -32.77
N GLY A 22 31.16 -36.75 -33.25
CA GLY A 22 30.73 -37.53 -34.42
C GLY A 22 29.55 -38.48 -34.17
N VAL A 23 28.46 -38.28 -34.92
CA VAL A 23 27.77 -39.27 -35.79
C VAL A 23 26.50 -38.60 -36.35
N ILE A 24 26.53 -38.27 -37.65
CA ILE A 24 25.38 -37.92 -38.49
C ILE A 24 25.46 -38.87 -39.68
N ALA A 25 24.54 -39.84 -39.78
CA ALA A 25 24.06 -40.42 -41.05
C ALA A 25 22.95 -41.45 -40.78
N ASP A 26 22.01 -41.48 -41.73
CA ASP A 26 20.97 -42.47 -41.98
C ASP A 26 19.68 -42.44 -41.16
N LEU A 27 18.61 -41.97 -41.82
CA LEU A 27 17.31 -42.64 -41.95
C LEU A 27 16.46 -41.93 -43.02
N SER A 28 16.53 -42.44 -44.24
CA SER A 28 15.46 -42.31 -45.24
C SER A 28 14.55 -43.53 -45.10
N VAL A 29 13.23 -43.31 -45.14
CA VAL A 29 12.18 -44.13 -45.80
C VAL A 29 10.82 -43.67 -45.25
N GLY A 30 10.00 -43.08 -46.13
CA GLY A 30 8.55 -43.11 -46.01
C GLY A 30 7.80 -41.77 -45.92
N TYR A 31 7.60 -41.13 -47.08
CA TYR A 31 6.59 -40.10 -47.40
C TYR A 31 6.82 -38.62 -47.01
N THR A 32 6.91 -37.79 -48.07
CA THR A 32 6.92 -36.31 -48.18
C THR A 32 8.14 -35.56 -47.64
N GLU A 33 9.27 -35.86 -48.25
CA GLU A 33 10.63 -35.43 -47.89
C GLU A 33 11.07 -34.06 -48.47
N GLN A 34 10.20 -33.27 -49.12
CA GLN A 34 10.63 -32.04 -49.82
C GLN A 34 10.10 -30.72 -49.22
N MET A 35 8.97 -30.70 -48.49
CA MET A 35 8.48 -29.47 -47.83
C MET A 35 8.98 -29.33 -46.38
N MET A 36 9.24 -30.45 -45.68
CA MET A 36 9.74 -30.41 -44.31
C MET A 36 11.25 -30.16 -44.24
N THR A 37 12.05 -30.76 -45.13
CA THR A 37 13.53 -30.64 -45.17
C THR A 37 14.00 -29.22 -45.51
N ALA A 38 13.41 -28.56 -46.52
CA ALA A 38 13.73 -27.18 -46.86
C ALA A 38 13.35 -26.18 -45.75
N SER A 39 12.27 -26.46 -45.00
CA SER A 39 11.91 -25.66 -43.83
C SER A 39 12.80 -25.96 -42.62
N PHE A 40 13.29 -27.19 -42.46
CA PHE A 40 14.16 -27.60 -41.36
C PHE A 40 15.58 -27.04 -41.50
N GLU A 41 16.12 -27.02 -42.73
CA GLU A 41 17.41 -26.40 -43.04
C GLU A 41 17.36 -24.88 -42.87
N SER A 42 16.27 -24.23 -43.32
CA SER A 42 16.00 -22.80 -43.08
C SER A 42 15.86 -22.46 -41.58
N LEU A 43 15.24 -23.34 -40.79
CA LEU A 43 15.09 -23.18 -39.34
C LEU A 43 16.42 -23.27 -38.58
N LEU A 44 17.36 -24.08 -39.09
CA LEU A 44 18.69 -24.27 -38.50
C LEU A 44 19.70 -23.19 -38.93
N THR A 45 19.53 -22.56 -40.10
CA THR A 45 20.47 -21.54 -40.60
C THR A 45 20.36 -20.18 -39.88
N GLU A 46 19.19 -19.83 -39.33
CA GLU A 46 19.03 -18.59 -38.55
C GLU A 46 19.68 -18.63 -37.16
N CYS A 47 19.96 -19.82 -36.62
CA CYS A 47 20.42 -19.99 -35.22
C CYS A 47 21.94 -20.12 -35.06
N LEU A 48 22.75 -19.74 -36.06
CA LEU A 48 24.18 -20.07 -36.13
C LEU A 48 25.07 -19.48 -35.01
N GLN A 49 24.56 -18.60 -34.13
CA GLN A 49 25.33 -17.98 -33.04
C GLN A 49 24.96 -18.41 -31.61
N GLU A 50 23.98 -19.30 -31.41
CA GLU A 50 23.51 -19.67 -30.06
C GLU A 50 23.98 -21.05 -29.57
N SER A 51 23.98 -21.23 -28.24
CA SER A 51 24.35 -22.48 -27.55
C SER A 51 23.41 -23.64 -27.93
N GLY A 52 23.88 -24.89 -27.82
CA GLY A 52 23.13 -26.08 -28.25
C GLY A 52 21.73 -26.22 -27.61
N ASN A 53 21.60 -25.83 -26.34
CA ASN A 53 20.32 -25.90 -25.60
C ASN A 53 19.31 -24.87 -26.10
N GLN A 54 19.74 -23.64 -26.43
CA GLN A 54 18.84 -22.60 -26.96
C GLN A 54 18.30 -22.96 -28.35
N LYS A 55 19.13 -23.58 -29.20
CA LYS A 55 18.71 -24.10 -30.51
C LYS A 55 17.59 -25.13 -30.38
N PHE A 56 17.70 -26.03 -29.41
CA PHE A 56 16.69 -27.05 -29.17
C PHE A 56 15.37 -26.43 -28.66
N VAL A 57 15.44 -25.48 -27.71
CA VAL A 57 14.26 -24.79 -27.20
C VAL A 57 13.53 -24.01 -28.29
N ILE A 58 14.27 -23.24 -29.11
CA ILE A 58 13.70 -22.52 -30.26
C ILE A 58 13.07 -23.49 -31.26
N LEU A 59 13.68 -24.65 -31.49
CA LEU A 59 13.12 -25.69 -32.35
C LEU A 59 11.79 -26.23 -31.79
N ILE A 60 11.72 -26.56 -30.50
CA ILE A 60 10.49 -27.04 -29.86
C ILE A 60 9.40 -25.95 -29.87
N ASP A 61 9.74 -24.71 -29.55
CA ASP A 61 8.82 -23.56 -29.56
C ASP A 61 8.25 -23.31 -30.97
N LYS A 62 9.10 -23.33 -32.00
CA LYS A 62 8.68 -23.23 -33.40
C LYS A 62 7.88 -24.46 -33.86
N LEU A 63 8.16 -25.66 -33.35
CA LEU A 63 7.37 -26.87 -33.61
C LEU A 63 5.98 -26.78 -32.96
N ILE A 64 5.89 -26.38 -31.69
CA ILE A 64 4.61 -26.17 -30.99
C ILE A 64 3.77 -25.13 -31.75
N SER A 65 4.39 -24.04 -32.20
CA SER A 65 3.73 -22.98 -32.98
C SER A 65 3.22 -23.47 -34.35
N ARG A 66 3.89 -24.44 -34.98
CA ARG A 66 3.54 -24.92 -36.33
C ARG A 66 2.62 -26.12 -36.38
N ILE A 67 2.85 -27.12 -35.54
CA ILE A 67 2.11 -28.40 -35.56
C ILE A 67 1.22 -28.60 -34.32
N GLY A 68 1.26 -27.67 -33.37
CA GLY A 68 0.39 -27.66 -32.19
C GLY A 68 0.92 -28.48 -31.01
N PHE A 69 0.67 -27.99 -29.79
CA PHE A 69 1.10 -28.61 -28.53
C PHE A 69 0.69 -30.08 -28.41
N HIS A 70 -0.53 -30.42 -28.84
CA HIS A 70 -1.09 -31.78 -28.80
C HIS A 70 -0.31 -32.81 -29.62
N ARG A 71 0.31 -32.42 -30.74
CA ARG A 71 1.12 -33.32 -31.57
C ARG A 71 2.55 -33.45 -31.05
N VAL A 72 3.10 -32.37 -30.50
CA VAL A 72 4.49 -32.32 -30.02
C VAL A 72 4.66 -33.05 -28.70
N ILE A 73 3.75 -32.80 -27.73
CA ILE A 73 3.86 -33.30 -26.35
C ILE A 73 2.87 -34.44 -26.09
N ALA A 74 1.59 -34.27 -26.43
CA ALA A 74 0.57 -35.29 -26.14
C ALA A 74 0.59 -36.49 -27.11
N GLY A 75 1.30 -36.38 -28.24
CA GLY A 75 1.47 -37.48 -29.19
C GLY A 75 0.20 -37.87 -29.97
N ALA A 76 -0.80 -36.99 -30.03
CA ALA A 76 -2.07 -37.27 -30.71
C ALA A 76 -1.92 -37.18 -32.24
N VAL A 77 -2.20 -38.28 -32.94
CA VAL A 77 -2.29 -38.32 -34.42
C VAL A 77 -3.77 -38.23 -34.79
N ALA A 78 -4.18 -37.13 -35.41
CA ALA A 78 -5.52 -37.05 -36.01
C ALA A 78 -5.53 -37.82 -37.34
N HIS A 79 -6.41 -38.81 -37.47
CA HIS A 79 -6.70 -39.41 -38.78
C HIS A 79 -7.55 -38.42 -39.60
N ASP A 80 -6.90 -37.65 -40.47
CA ASP A 80 -7.59 -36.98 -41.57
C ASP A 80 -7.93 -38.02 -42.65
N SER A 81 -9.20 -38.36 -42.80
CA SER A 81 -9.72 -38.72 -44.13
C SER A 81 -11.19 -38.32 -44.27
N PRO A 82 -11.54 -37.52 -45.29
CA PRO A 82 -12.90 -37.45 -45.80
C PRO A 82 -13.02 -38.40 -47.00
N THR A 83 -13.94 -39.36 -46.98
CA THR A 83 -14.83 -39.74 -48.11
C THR A 83 -15.60 -41.04 -47.84
N VAL A 84 -16.79 -41.08 -48.43
CA VAL A 84 -17.89 -42.03 -48.32
C VAL A 84 -17.59 -43.39 -49.00
N SER A 85 -17.92 -44.52 -48.36
CA SER A 85 -18.85 -45.58 -48.82
C SER A 85 -18.59 -46.98 -48.20
N GLU A 86 -19.69 -47.58 -47.74
CA GLU A 86 -20.09 -48.99 -47.70
C GLU A 86 -19.46 -50.05 -46.74
N GLU A 87 -20.39 -50.57 -45.92
CA GLU A 87 -20.58 -51.90 -45.31
C GLU A 87 -19.82 -52.36 -44.03
N PRO A 88 -20.52 -53.11 -43.14
CA PRO A 88 -20.04 -53.42 -41.80
C PRO A 88 -19.46 -54.85 -41.74
N THR A 89 -18.16 -54.99 -41.55
CA THR A 89 -17.58 -56.28 -41.16
C THR A 89 -16.44 -56.14 -40.14
N VAL A 90 -16.73 -56.69 -38.96
CA VAL A 90 -15.84 -57.43 -38.05
C VAL A 90 -14.83 -56.61 -37.24
N ASN A 91 -15.15 -56.54 -35.95
CA ASN A 91 -14.28 -56.24 -34.81
C ASN A 91 -12.84 -56.75 -35.00
N LEU A 92 -11.90 -55.81 -35.05
CA LEU A 92 -10.51 -56.02 -34.65
C LEU A 92 -10.14 -54.89 -33.69
N THR A 93 -10.05 -55.24 -32.42
CA THR A 93 -9.52 -54.43 -31.33
C THR A 93 -8.04 -54.12 -31.61
N THR A 94 -7.76 -53.05 -32.35
CA THR A 94 -6.46 -52.38 -32.28
C THR A 94 -6.54 -51.34 -31.17
N SER A 95 -5.96 -51.67 -30.03
CA SER A 95 -5.59 -50.72 -28.98
C SER A 95 -4.78 -49.59 -29.63
N GLU A 96 -5.38 -48.40 -29.76
CA GLU A 96 -4.67 -47.19 -30.16
C GLU A 96 -3.70 -46.82 -29.04
N VAL A 97 -2.40 -47.03 -29.27
CA VAL A 97 -1.35 -46.66 -28.30
C VAL A 97 -0.99 -45.19 -28.53
N SER A 98 -1.59 -44.28 -27.76
CA SER A 98 -1.13 -42.89 -27.68
C SER A 98 0.18 -42.85 -26.88
N TYR A 99 1.33 -42.72 -27.54
CA TYR A 99 2.60 -42.50 -26.85
C TYR A 99 2.72 -41.03 -26.41
N SER A 100 2.20 -40.71 -25.22
CA SER A 100 2.38 -39.40 -24.61
C SER A 100 3.87 -39.18 -24.31
N ARG A 101 4.45 -38.05 -24.75
CA ARG A 101 5.87 -37.71 -24.50
C ARG A 101 6.03 -36.95 -23.18
N ALA A 102 5.50 -37.52 -22.10
CA ALA A 102 5.55 -36.95 -20.76
C ALA A 102 6.99 -36.66 -20.29
N TRP A 103 7.94 -37.53 -20.65
CA TRP A 103 9.37 -37.34 -20.36
C TRP A 103 9.94 -36.06 -20.97
N LEU A 104 9.51 -35.68 -22.17
CA LEU A 104 9.98 -34.45 -22.84
C LEU A 104 9.45 -33.22 -22.11
N ALA A 105 8.20 -33.26 -21.64
CA ALA A 105 7.63 -32.18 -20.83
C ALA A 105 8.32 -32.07 -19.45
N ALA A 106 8.62 -33.20 -18.81
CA ALA A 106 9.38 -33.23 -17.56
C ALA A 106 10.79 -32.64 -17.73
N GLU A 107 11.51 -33.05 -18.78
CA GLU A 107 12.84 -32.53 -19.11
C GLU A 107 12.82 -31.01 -19.36
N ILE A 108 11.85 -30.52 -20.15
CA ILE A 108 11.68 -29.07 -20.41
C ILE A 108 11.52 -28.28 -19.12
N LEU A 109 10.71 -28.77 -18.18
CA LEU A 109 10.46 -28.11 -16.89
C LEU A 109 11.69 -28.14 -15.97
N CYS A 110 12.49 -29.21 -16.03
CA CYS A 110 13.69 -29.36 -15.20
C CYS A 110 14.88 -28.54 -15.71
N THR A 111 15.18 -28.56 -17.01
CA THR A 111 16.55 -28.21 -17.47
C THR A 111 16.65 -26.95 -18.35
N TRP A 112 15.57 -26.44 -18.95
CA TRP A 112 15.71 -25.44 -20.03
C TRP A 112 15.21 -24.02 -19.70
N LYS A 113 15.98 -23.02 -20.17
CA LYS A 113 15.58 -21.59 -20.21
C LYS A 113 14.87 -21.30 -21.54
N TRP A 114 13.73 -20.61 -21.50
CA TRP A 114 12.86 -20.35 -22.65
C TRP A 114 13.08 -18.94 -23.23
N PRO A 115 12.85 -18.69 -24.54
CA PRO A 115 12.81 -17.33 -25.07
C PRO A 115 11.81 -16.46 -24.29
N GLY A 116 12.30 -15.49 -23.52
CA GLY A 116 11.47 -14.65 -22.64
C GLY A 116 11.52 -15.00 -21.14
N GLY A 117 12.34 -15.96 -20.70
CA GLY A 117 12.56 -16.24 -19.27
C GLY A 117 12.79 -17.72 -18.95
N SER A 118 11.94 -18.30 -18.10
CA SER A 118 12.00 -19.70 -17.67
C SER A 118 10.93 -20.56 -18.36
N ALA A 119 11.11 -21.88 -18.34
CA ALA A 119 10.07 -22.81 -18.79
C ALA A 119 8.74 -22.62 -18.02
N PHE A 120 8.79 -22.08 -16.79
CA PHE A 120 7.60 -21.78 -15.99
C PHE A 120 6.82 -20.57 -16.47
N SER A 121 7.49 -19.54 -17.02
CA SER A 121 6.80 -18.37 -17.56
C SER A 121 6.22 -18.60 -18.94
N SER A 122 6.78 -19.55 -19.70
CA SER A 122 6.47 -19.70 -21.13
C SER A 122 5.83 -21.05 -21.48
N PHE A 123 6.38 -22.17 -21.01
CA PHE A 123 5.89 -23.52 -21.36
C PHE A 123 4.77 -24.02 -20.44
N LEU A 124 4.88 -23.79 -19.12
CA LEU A 124 3.87 -24.21 -18.14
C LEU A 124 2.47 -23.59 -18.38
N PRO A 125 2.35 -22.31 -18.80
CA PRO A 125 1.06 -21.75 -19.18
C PRO A 125 0.47 -22.39 -20.44
N LEU A 126 1.30 -22.77 -21.42
CA LEU A 126 0.87 -23.49 -22.62
C LEU A 126 0.36 -24.90 -22.27
N LEU A 127 1.06 -25.61 -21.39
CA LEU A 127 0.61 -26.90 -20.85
C LEU A 127 -0.73 -26.76 -20.11
N SER A 128 -0.86 -25.74 -19.26
CA SER A 128 -2.12 -25.46 -18.54
C SER A 128 -3.27 -25.15 -19.50
N ALA A 129 -3.04 -24.29 -20.49
CA ALA A 129 -4.04 -23.89 -21.47
C ALA A 129 -4.49 -25.08 -22.33
N TYR A 130 -3.55 -25.95 -22.71
CA TYR A 130 -3.86 -27.19 -23.43
C TYR A 130 -4.80 -28.08 -22.62
N VAL A 131 -4.50 -28.31 -21.34
CA VAL A 131 -5.33 -29.14 -20.46
C VAL A 131 -6.73 -28.55 -20.25
N ILE A 132 -6.83 -27.23 -20.08
CA ILE A 132 -8.13 -26.54 -19.91
C ILE A 132 -8.97 -26.58 -21.20
N SER A 133 -8.32 -26.56 -22.37
CA SER A 133 -9.00 -26.52 -23.68
C SER A 133 -9.63 -27.84 -24.15
N GLN A 134 -9.24 -28.97 -23.56
CA GLN A 134 -9.83 -30.27 -23.86
C GLN A 134 -10.89 -30.58 -22.81
N ASP A 135 -12.17 -30.51 -23.17
CA ASP A 135 -13.28 -31.03 -22.36
C ASP A 135 -13.04 -32.52 -22.07
N TYR A 136 -12.53 -32.81 -20.87
CA TYR A 136 -12.37 -34.11 -20.20
C TYR A 136 -12.41 -35.39 -21.09
N SER A 137 -11.21 -35.74 -21.60
CA SER A 137 -10.64 -37.07 -21.95
C SER A 137 -9.91 -36.99 -23.30
N PRO A 138 -8.69 -37.54 -23.51
CA PRO A 138 -7.90 -38.53 -22.76
C PRO A 138 -6.60 -37.94 -22.15
N ALA A 139 -6.62 -36.68 -21.71
CA ALA A 139 -5.48 -36.01 -21.08
C ALA A 139 -5.09 -36.56 -19.68
N HIS A 140 -5.88 -37.48 -19.11
CA HIS A 140 -5.64 -38.05 -17.78
C HIS A 140 -4.28 -38.74 -17.65
N GLY A 141 -3.76 -39.38 -18.71
CA GLY A 141 -2.46 -40.05 -18.65
C GLY A 141 -1.27 -39.09 -18.66
N LEU A 142 -1.35 -37.95 -19.37
CA LEU A 142 -0.19 -37.09 -19.60
C LEU A 142 0.25 -36.38 -18.31
N LEU A 143 -0.66 -35.71 -17.60
CA LEU A 143 -0.33 -35.01 -16.37
C LEU A 143 0.12 -35.97 -15.27
N ASP A 144 -0.60 -37.09 -15.08
CA ASP A 144 -0.22 -38.12 -14.12
C ASP A 144 1.17 -38.67 -14.44
N SER A 145 1.49 -38.92 -15.71
CA SER A 145 2.81 -39.39 -16.15
C SER A 145 3.91 -38.34 -15.93
N ILE A 146 3.66 -37.06 -16.21
CA ILE A 146 4.64 -35.99 -15.96
C ILE A 146 4.91 -35.88 -14.46
N VAL A 147 3.86 -35.84 -13.63
CA VAL A 147 4.00 -35.75 -12.16
C VAL A 147 4.71 -36.98 -11.60
N SER A 148 4.40 -38.19 -12.07
CA SER A 148 5.11 -39.41 -11.66
C SER A 148 6.59 -39.38 -12.03
N ILE A 149 6.95 -38.96 -13.25
CA ILE A 149 8.36 -38.83 -13.68
C ILE A 149 9.10 -37.83 -12.80
N LEU A 150 8.50 -36.65 -12.56
CA LEU A 150 9.11 -35.62 -11.73
C LEU A 150 9.24 -36.07 -10.27
N LEU A 151 8.23 -36.74 -9.73
CA LEU A 151 8.24 -37.22 -8.36
C LEU A 151 9.22 -38.37 -8.14
N ASP A 152 9.28 -39.34 -9.05
CA ASP A 152 10.26 -40.42 -8.96
C ASP A 152 11.69 -39.85 -9.14
N GLY A 153 11.88 -38.87 -10.03
CA GLY A 153 13.13 -38.12 -10.18
C GLY A 153 13.56 -37.44 -8.87
N ALA A 154 12.64 -36.71 -8.22
CA ALA A 154 12.91 -36.04 -6.94
C ALA A 154 13.22 -37.03 -5.80
N LEU A 155 12.52 -38.17 -5.75
CA LEU A 155 12.76 -39.22 -4.75
C LEU A 155 14.10 -39.97 -4.96
N MET A 156 14.57 -40.06 -6.20
CA MET A 156 15.84 -40.70 -6.55
C MET A 156 17.03 -39.75 -6.37
N HIS A 157 16.88 -38.48 -6.76
CA HIS A 157 17.93 -37.46 -6.73
C HIS A 157 17.89 -36.55 -5.51
N GLY A 158 17.22 -36.96 -4.44
CA GLY A 158 17.12 -36.24 -3.16
C GLY A 158 18.45 -36.07 -2.40
N GLU A 159 19.57 -35.81 -3.08
CA GLU A 159 20.81 -35.37 -2.49
C GLU A 159 20.67 -33.96 -1.91
N SER A 160 21.39 -33.73 -0.81
CA SER A 160 21.37 -32.51 -0.02
C SER A 160 21.95 -31.30 -0.77
N GLY A 161 21.18 -30.72 -1.67
CA GLY A 161 21.23 -29.28 -1.88
C GLY A 161 20.76 -28.58 -0.60
N GLU A 162 21.27 -27.39 -0.31
CA GLU A 162 20.69 -26.51 0.71
C GLU A 162 19.22 -26.29 0.33
N LEU A 163 18.32 -27.08 0.93
CA LEU A 163 16.89 -26.85 0.80
C LEU A 163 16.63 -25.52 1.49
N THR A 164 16.25 -24.52 0.71
CA THR A 164 15.69 -23.30 1.27
C THR A 164 14.54 -23.72 2.18
N PRO A 165 14.54 -23.32 3.46
CA PRO A 165 13.52 -23.74 4.41
C PRO A 165 12.11 -23.44 3.87
N GLY A 166 11.29 -24.45 3.55
CA GLY A 166 9.95 -24.28 2.95
C GLY A 166 9.01 -23.30 3.68
N ASN A 167 8.37 -22.39 2.98
CA ASN A 167 7.69 -21.25 3.61
C ASN A 167 6.38 -21.67 4.31
N VAL A 168 6.12 -21.10 5.50
CA VAL A 168 4.80 -21.22 6.18
C VAL A 168 3.70 -20.50 5.37
N TRP A 169 4.11 -19.68 4.39
CA TRP A 169 3.28 -18.89 3.50
C TRP A 169 3.18 -19.57 2.14
N PRO A 170 1.96 -19.80 1.61
CA PRO A 170 1.82 -20.28 0.23
C PRO A 170 2.22 -19.21 -0.79
N GLY A 171 3.43 -19.29 -1.36
CA GLY A 171 3.92 -18.43 -2.45
C GLY A 171 4.24 -19.25 -3.70
N LEU A 172 3.36 -19.22 -4.72
CA LEU A 172 3.20 -20.37 -5.62
C LEU A 172 3.89 -20.29 -7.01
N TYR A 173 4.68 -19.23 -7.32
CA TYR A 173 5.43 -19.19 -8.60
C TYR A 173 6.87 -18.69 -8.48
N HIS A 174 7.15 -17.61 -7.74
CA HIS A 174 8.51 -17.08 -7.59
C HIS A 174 9.41 -17.97 -6.72
N GLU A 175 8.82 -18.78 -5.83
CA GLU A 175 9.56 -19.54 -4.82
C GLU A 175 10.03 -20.90 -5.34
N ALA A 176 9.33 -21.49 -6.32
CA ALA A 176 9.77 -22.73 -6.95
C ALA A 176 11.14 -22.54 -7.62
N GLU A 177 11.43 -21.37 -8.18
CA GLU A 177 12.74 -21.05 -8.77
C GLU A 177 13.89 -21.02 -7.75
N SER A 178 13.61 -20.90 -6.44
CA SER A 178 14.63 -20.98 -5.38
C SER A 178 15.07 -22.41 -5.04
N ILE A 179 14.31 -23.42 -5.48
CA ILE A 179 14.63 -24.83 -5.24
C ILE A 179 15.77 -25.24 -6.18
N SER A 180 16.90 -25.63 -5.60
CA SER A 180 18.11 -26.02 -6.33
C SER A 180 17.94 -27.35 -7.09
N GLU A 181 17.18 -28.30 -6.53
CA GLU A 181 16.94 -29.61 -7.12
C GLU A 181 15.93 -29.51 -8.29
N PRO A 182 16.33 -29.80 -9.54
CA PRO A 182 15.51 -29.55 -10.72
C PRO A 182 14.17 -30.29 -10.75
N PHE A 183 14.12 -31.54 -10.30
CA PHE A 183 12.90 -32.36 -10.35
C PHE A 183 11.86 -31.89 -9.34
N LEU A 184 12.27 -31.61 -8.10
CA LEU A 184 11.43 -31.06 -7.04
C LEU A 184 10.93 -29.66 -7.43
N ARG A 185 11.81 -28.80 -7.95
CA ARG A 185 11.42 -27.49 -8.47
C ARG A 185 10.31 -27.59 -9.51
N ALA A 186 10.49 -28.44 -10.52
CA ALA A 186 9.51 -28.65 -11.58
C ALA A 186 8.21 -29.28 -11.05
N LEU A 187 8.31 -30.23 -10.12
CA LEU A 187 7.18 -30.90 -9.48
C LEU A 187 6.30 -29.90 -8.72
N ILE A 188 6.91 -29.09 -7.84
CA ILE A 188 6.18 -28.11 -7.02
C ILE A 188 5.54 -27.04 -7.90
N ALA A 189 6.25 -26.51 -8.90
CA ALA A 189 5.68 -25.54 -9.85
C ALA A 189 4.47 -26.10 -10.60
N LEU A 190 4.55 -27.35 -11.06
CA LEU A 190 3.47 -28.02 -11.76
C LEU A 190 2.28 -28.29 -10.84
N LEU A 191 2.48 -28.94 -9.68
CA LEU A 191 1.41 -29.25 -8.73
C LEU A 191 0.71 -27.96 -8.26
N SER A 192 1.47 -26.94 -7.91
CA SER A 192 0.96 -25.62 -7.51
C SER A 192 0.03 -25.03 -8.58
N THR A 193 0.46 -25.06 -9.85
CA THR A 193 -0.34 -24.58 -10.98
C THR A 193 -1.63 -25.38 -11.16
N LEU A 194 -1.56 -26.71 -11.02
CA LEU A 194 -2.70 -27.61 -11.22
C LEU A 194 -3.78 -27.40 -10.15
N PHE A 195 -3.42 -27.29 -8.87
CA PHE A 195 -4.38 -27.05 -7.80
C PHE A 195 -4.92 -25.62 -7.80
N GLN A 196 -4.07 -24.60 -8.04
CA GLN A 196 -4.53 -23.20 -8.09
C GLN A 196 -5.53 -22.92 -9.21
N LYS A 197 -5.31 -23.51 -10.39
CA LYS A 197 -6.23 -23.38 -11.52
C LYS A 197 -7.44 -24.30 -11.41
N ASN A 198 -7.60 -25.01 -10.29
CA ASN A 198 -8.63 -26.02 -10.05
C ASN A 198 -8.68 -27.08 -11.16
N ILE A 199 -7.52 -27.41 -11.75
CA ILE A 199 -7.39 -28.51 -12.73
C ILE A 199 -7.37 -29.84 -11.97
N TRP A 200 -6.66 -29.90 -10.85
CA TRP A 200 -6.67 -31.03 -9.91
C TRP A 200 -7.38 -30.64 -8.62
N GLY A 201 -8.16 -31.57 -8.07
CA GLY A 201 -8.86 -31.42 -6.80
C GLY A 201 -8.41 -32.44 -5.76
N LYS A 202 -9.21 -32.57 -4.70
CA LYS A 202 -8.98 -33.51 -3.58
C LYS A 202 -8.82 -34.97 -4.05
N ASP A 203 -9.50 -35.34 -5.14
CA ASP A 203 -9.45 -36.67 -5.78
C ASP A 203 -8.03 -37.07 -6.23
N LYS A 204 -7.22 -36.10 -6.66
CA LYS A 204 -5.82 -36.30 -7.04
C LYS A 204 -4.85 -36.11 -5.88
N ALA A 205 -5.12 -35.18 -4.96
CA ALA A 205 -4.24 -34.96 -3.80
C ALA A 205 -4.13 -36.21 -2.90
N VAL A 206 -5.24 -36.92 -2.68
CA VAL A 206 -5.31 -38.05 -1.73
C VAL A 206 -4.44 -39.26 -2.14
N PRO A 207 -4.47 -39.77 -3.38
CA PRO A 207 -3.59 -40.87 -3.80
C PRO A 207 -2.10 -40.52 -3.69
N TYR A 208 -1.69 -39.31 -4.11
CA TYR A 208 -0.30 -38.88 -4.01
C TYR A 208 0.15 -38.72 -2.55
N PHE A 209 -0.71 -38.18 -1.67
CA PHE A 209 -0.45 -38.12 -0.24
C PHE A 209 -0.23 -39.51 0.38
N ARG A 210 -1.14 -40.47 0.11
CA ARG A 210 -1.00 -41.84 0.63
C ARG A 210 0.28 -42.51 0.14
N MET A 211 0.60 -42.38 -1.13
CA MET A 211 1.82 -42.93 -1.71
C MET A 211 3.08 -42.34 -1.07
N LEU A 212 3.13 -41.02 -0.87
CA LEU A 212 4.25 -40.35 -0.21
C LEU A 212 4.39 -40.77 1.25
N ARG A 213 3.27 -40.90 1.97
CA ARG A 213 3.25 -41.41 3.34
C ARG A 213 3.82 -42.84 3.42
N GLU A 214 3.46 -43.71 2.48
CA GLU A 214 3.98 -45.08 2.42
C GLU A 214 5.48 -45.09 2.06
N LYS A 215 5.91 -44.26 1.10
CA LYS A 215 7.33 -44.16 0.69
C LYS A 215 8.23 -43.50 1.74
N LEU A 216 7.67 -42.83 2.76
CA LEU A 216 8.43 -42.23 3.87
C LEU A 216 9.19 -43.27 4.71
N PHE A 217 8.69 -44.51 4.74
CA PHE A 217 9.31 -45.61 5.48
C PHE A 217 9.67 -46.76 4.54
N ILE A 218 10.92 -47.23 4.62
CA ILE A 218 11.37 -48.45 3.94
C ILE A 218 11.58 -49.50 5.03
N GLY A 219 10.52 -50.27 5.35
CA GLY A 219 10.50 -51.11 6.54
C GLY A 219 10.45 -50.26 7.81
N GLU A 220 11.43 -50.40 8.71
CA GLU A 220 11.52 -49.59 9.94
C GLU A 220 12.39 -48.32 9.79
N THR A 221 13.10 -48.14 8.67
CA THR A 221 13.99 -47.01 8.45
C THR A 221 13.28 -45.86 7.72
N VAL A 222 13.67 -44.63 8.05
CA VAL A 222 13.14 -43.42 7.39
C VAL A 222 13.84 -43.25 6.04
N ASN A 223 13.07 -43.06 4.98
CA ASN A 223 13.57 -42.68 3.68
C ASN A 223 13.90 -41.18 3.68
N LEU A 224 15.20 -40.85 3.79
CA LEU A 224 15.66 -39.46 3.86
C LEU A 224 15.35 -38.67 2.58
N ASN A 225 15.42 -39.30 1.40
CA ASN A 225 15.07 -38.64 0.14
C ASN A 225 13.57 -38.28 0.13
N CYS A 226 12.72 -39.19 0.61
CA CYS A 226 11.30 -38.90 0.77
C CYS A 226 11.06 -37.80 1.81
N LEU A 227 11.79 -37.81 2.93
CA LEU A 227 11.70 -36.77 3.97
C LEU A 227 12.14 -35.38 3.46
N ASN A 228 13.05 -35.32 2.48
CA ASN A 228 13.48 -34.07 1.85
C ASN A 228 12.43 -33.51 0.87
N VAL A 229 11.71 -34.39 0.17
CA VAL A 229 10.69 -34.02 -0.84
C VAL A 229 9.32 -33.73 -0.21
N LEU A 230 8.98 -34.46 0.86
CA LEU A 230 7.65 -34.46 1.45
C LEU A 230 7.18 -33.11 1.99
N PRO A 231 8.01 -32.30 2.69
CA PRO A 231 7.58 -30.99 3.19
C PRO A 231 7.07 -30.07 2.08
N ALA A 232 7.81 -29.94 0.99
CA ALA A 232 7.41 -29.10 -0.15
C ALA A 232 6.14 -29.62 -0.83
N CYS A 233 5.97 -30.95 -0.92
CA CYS A 233 4.74 -31.55 -1.43
C CYS A 233 3.54 -31.27 -0.51
N MET A 234 3.75 -31.35 0.80
CA MET A 234 2.71 -31.08 1.80
C MET A 234 2.25 -29.63 1.77
N GLU A 235 3.13 -28.66 1.53
CA GLU A 235 2.73 -27.24 1.35
C GLU A 235 1.70 -27.07 0.22
N VAL A 236 1.79 -27.88 -0.84
CA VAL A 236 0.83 -27.86 -1.96
C VAL A 236 -0.42 -28.68 -1.65
N PHE A 237 -0.28 -29.85 -1.03
CA PHE A 237 -1.40 -30.76 -0.79
C PHE A 237 -2.25 -30.40 0.43
N ILE A 238 -1.71 -29.69 1.42
CA ILE A 238 -2.41 -29.46 2.68
C ILE A 238 -3.71 -28.66 2.50
N ALA A 239 -3.71 -27.66 1.61
CA ALA A 239 -4.89 -26.85 1.30
C ALA A 239 -6.02 -27.71 0.67
N PRO A 240 -5.81 -28.39 -0.48
CA PRO A 240 -6.85 -29.24 -1.07
C PRO A 240 -7.28 -30.42 -0.19
N LEU A 241 -6.39 -30.93 0.69
CA LEU A 241 -6.75 -31.97 1.66
C LEU A 241 -7.61 -31.45 2.82
N SER A 242 -7.57 -30.14 3.12
CA SER A 242 -8.27 -29.51 4.24
C SER A 242 -9.59 -28.82 3.86
N ILE A 243 -9.96 -28.76 2.57
CA ILE A 243 -11.23 -28.18 2.13
C ILE A 243 -12.37 -29.16 2.42
N ALA A 244 -13.29 -28.77 3.31
CA ALA A 244 -14.58 -29.42 3.47
C ALA A 244 -15.45 -29.13 2.24
N SER A 245 -16.02 -30.18 1.61
CA SER A 245 -16.96 -30.01 0.51
C SER A 245 -18.17 -29.18 0.97
N ASP A 246 -18.55 -28.15 0.20
CA ASP A 246 -19.67 -27.25 0.50
C ASP A 246 -20.92 -28.00 0.99
N ALA A 247 -21.42 -27.57 2.16
CA ALA A 247 -22.50 -28.16 2.93
C ALA A 247 -23.90 -28.02 2.28
N SER A 248 -24.10 -28.57 1.08
CA SER A 248 -25.42 -28.67 0.44
C SER A 248 -25.92 -30.12 0.29
N HIS A 249 -25.07 -31.12 0.53
CA HIS A 249 -25.48 -32.52 0.56
C HIS A 249 -24.90 -33.24 1.78
N LYS A 250 -25.72 -33.45 2.80
CA LYS A 250 -25.45 -34.47 3.82
C LYS A 250 -25.50 -35.85 3.15
N SER A 251 -24.36 -36.32 2.66
CA SER A 251 -24.13 -37.74 2.38
C SER A 251 -23.06 -38.24 3.35
N ASP A 252 -23.45 -39.19 4.19
CA ASP A 252 -22.54 -39.97 5.02
C ASP A 252 -21.40 -40.58 4.16
N GLN A 253 -20.15 -40.39 4.62
CA GLN A 253 -19.05 -41.38 4.60
C GLN A 253 -17.95 -41.48 3.50
N PRO A 254 -17.45 -40.39 2.87
CA PRO A 254 -16.04 -40.43 2.41
C PRO A 254 -15.12 -39.29 2.89
N ASP A 255 -15.64 -38.08 3.10
CA ASP A 255 -14.81 -36.89 3.37
C ASP A 255 -14.26 -36.84 4.81
N ASP A 256 -15.06 -37.21 5.81
CA ASP A 256 -14.64 -37.29 7.22
C ASP A 256 -13.49 -38.29 7.44
N PHE A 257 -13.44 -39.36 6.63
CA PHE A 257 -12.41 -40.39 6.74
C PHE A 257 -11.03 -39.87 6.32
N ILE A 258 -10.96 -39.04 5.27
CA ILE A 258 -9.70 -38.52 4.73
C ILE A 258 -9.15 -37.43 5.64
N GLU A 259 -10.00 -36.55 6.18
CA GLU A 259 -9.60 -35.57 7.19
C GLU A 259 -9.08 -36.27 8.44
N CYS A 260 -9.75 -37.32 8.91
CA CYS A 260 -9.28 -38.16 10.01
C CYS A 260 -7.93 -38.84 9.69
N GLU A 261 -7.76 -39.37 8.48
CA GLU A 261 -6.50 -39.98 8.00
C GLU A 261 -5.34 -38.97 8.02
N LEU A 262 -5.60 -37.73 7.60
CA LEU A 262 -4.63 -36.63 7.66
C LEU A 262 -4.29 -36.26 9.12
N HIS A 263 -5.30 -36.04 9.97
CA HIS A 263 -5.11 -35.70 11.39
C HIS A 263 -4.25 -36.75 12.11
N VAL A 264 -4.58 -38.03 11.98
CA VAL A 264 -3.83 -39.13 12.61
C VAL A 264 -2.38 -39.13 12.11
N THR A 265 -2.17 -39.00 10.80
CA THR A 265 -0.83 -38.98 10.21
C THR A 265 0.01 -37.81 10.73
N VAL A 266 -0.56 -36.60 10.77
CA VAL A 266 0.14 -35.39 11.25
C VAL A 266 0.45 -35.49 12.75
N VAL A 267 -0.46 -36.05 13.57
CA VAL A 267 -0.22 -36.29 15.00
C VAL A 267 0.95 -37.25 15.21
N ASP A 268 1.08 -38.31 14.40
CA ASP A 268 2.20 -39.24 14.50
C ASP A 268 3.53 -38.59 14.12
N TRP A 269 3.54 -37.77 13.07
CA TRP A 269 4.70 -36.96 12.70
C TRP A 269 5.09 -35.95 13.79
N LEU A 270 4.10 -35.27 14.39
CA LEU A 270 4.29 -34.36 15.52
C LEU A 270 4.91 -35.04 16.73
N ARG A 271 4.39 -36.21 17.14
CA ARG A 271 4.92 -36.98 18.28
C ARG A 271 6.37 -37.37 18.05
N LYS A 272 6.68 -37.83 16.83
CA LYS A 272 8.05 -38.15 16.44
C LYS A 272 8.96 -36.92 16.52
N THR A 273 8.51 -35.77 16.01
CA THR A 273 9.25 -34.52 16.10
C THR A 273 9.44 -34.06 17.55
N ALA A 274 8.43 -34.23 18.40
CA ALA A 274 8.48 -33.93 19.82
C ALA A 274 9.47 -34.80 20.62
N CYS A 275 9.90 -35.96 20.10
CA CYS A 275 10.96 -36.76 20.70
C CYS A 275 12.35 -36.10 20.59
N PHE A 276 12.61 -35.27 19.58
CA PHE A 276 13.92 -34.62 19.37
C PHE A 276 14.26 -33.59 20.46
N PRO A 277 15.54 -33.37 20.80
CA PRO A 277 15.93 -32.35 21.77
C PRO A 277 15.53 -30.93 21.28
N PRO A 278 15.44 -29.93 22.19
CA PRO A 278 15.10 -28.56 21.81
C PRO A 278 16.05 -28.02 20.73
N LEU A 279 15.52 -27.24 19.78
CA LEU A 279 16.26 -26.71 18.63
C LEU A 279 17.50 -25.90 19.05
N ASN A 280 17.45 -25.20 20.17
CA ASN A 280 18.60 -24.45 20.69
C ASN A 280 19.81 -25.34 21.07
N THR A 281 19.60 -26.64 21.32
CA THR A 281 20.67 -27.60 21.65
C THR A 281 21.24 -28.32 20.42
N TRP A 282 20.76 -27.98 19.22
CA TRP A 282 21.10 -28.67 17.99
C TRP A 282 22.53 -28.33 17.53
N GLN A 283 23.36 -29.36 17.32
CA GLN A 283 24.77 -29.22 16.90
C GLN A 283 25.03 -29.63 15.45
N SER A 284 24.27 -30.60 14.91
CA SER A 284 24.07 -30.91 13.48
C SER A 284 23.35 -32.26 13.35
N GLY A 285 22.45 -32.40 12.38
CA GLY A 285 21.70 -33.64 12.13
C GLY A 285 20.59 -33.44 11.10
N LYS A 286 20.80 -33.94 9.87
CA LYS A 286 19.90 -33.76 8.72
C LYS A 286 18.47 -34.27 8.98
N ASP A 287 18.34 -35.34 9.77
CA ASP A 287 17.04 -35.98 10.05
C ASP A 287 16.10 -35.04 10.82
N MET A 288 16.60 -34.32 11.82
CA MET A 288 15.79 -33.41 12.64
C MET A 288 15.18 -32.30 11.78
N GLU A 289 15.97 -31.73 10.88
CA GLU A 289 15.53 -30.67 9.96
C GLU A 289 14.31 -31.09 9.14
N GLY A 290 14.41 -32.24 8.46
CA GLY A 290 13.34 -32.76 7.62
C GLY A 290 12.03 -33.00 8.39
N TRP A 291 12.12 -33.50 9.62
CA TRP A 291 10.94 -33.72 10.48
C TRP A 291 10.28 -32.41 10.93
N PHE A 292 11.07 -31.39 11.28
CA PHE A 292 10.51 -30.08 11.62
C PHE A 292 9.87 -29.41 10.39
N GLN A 293 10.53 -29.41 9.23
CA GLN A 293 9.94 -28.85 7.99
C GLN A 293 8.64 -29.59 7.62
N LEU A 294 8.63 -30.92 7.71
CA LEU A 294 7.45 -31.74 7.43
C LEU A 294 6.27 -31.36 8.33
N VAL A 295 6.48 -31.32 9.65
CA VAL A 295 5.42 -30.95 10.59
C VAL A 295 4.94 -29.53 10.31
N LEU A 296 5.85 -28.56 10.14
CA LEU A 296 5.48 -27.16 9.94
C LEU A 296 4.71 -26.92 8.63
N SER A 297 5.02 -27.67 7.56
CA SER A 297 4.29 -27.62 6.28
C SER A 297 2.82 -28.03 6.40
N CYS A 298 2.44 -28.75 7.46
CA CYS A 298 1.06 -29.18 7.72
C CYS A 298 0.18 -28.10 8.38
N TYR A 299 0.75 -26.93 8.69
CA TYR A 299 0.08 -25.81 9.36
C TYR A 299 0.19 -24.52 8.55
N PRO A 300 -0.40 -24.49 7.34
CA PRO A 300 -0.33 -23.32 6.47
C PRO A 300 -1.00 -22.10 7.12
N VAL A 301 -0.37 -20.95 6.93
CA VAL A 301 -0.87 -19.65 7.35
C VAL A 301 -0.90 -18.72 6.14
N SER A 302 -2.00 -17.99 5.95
CA SER A 302 -2.11 -17.06 4.82
C SER A 302 -2.51 -15.67 5.24
N ALA A 303 -1.99 -14.68 4.51
CA ALA A 303 -2.52 -13.32 4.52
C ALA A 303 -3.87 -13.33 3.77
N ALA A 304 -4.96 -13.01 4.46
CA ALA A 304 -6.26 -12.84 3.81
C ALA A 304 -6.20 -11.65 2.83
N LYS A 305 -7.00 -11.68 1.76
CA LYS A 305 -7.22 -10.52 0.88
C LYS A 305 -7.95 -9.43 1.68
N GLY A 306 -7.20 -8.49 2.24
CA GLY A 306 -7.67 -7.39 3.07
C GLY A 306 -6.63 -7.02 4.13
N VAL A 307 -6.62 -5.75 4.55
CA VAL A 307 -5.73 -5.25 5.60
C VAL A 307 -5.90 -6.11 6.86
N ASN A 308 -4.80 -6.69 7.34
CA ASN A 308 -4.65 -7.29 8.67
C ASN A 308 -5.58 -8.45 9.05
N CYS A 309 -5.55 -9.53 8.28
CA CYS A 309 -6.05 -10.81 8.77
C CYS A 309 -5.17 -11.96 8.30
N ILE A 310 -4.14 -12.28 9.09
CA ILE A 310 -3.47 -13.57 8.98
C ILE A 310 -4.46 -14.63 9.47
N LYS A 311 -4.78 -15.60 8.63
CA LYS A 311 -5.75 -16.66 8.94
C LYS A 311 -5.13 -18.05 8.82
N LYS A 312 -5.47 -18.91 9.78
CA LYS A 312 -5.25 -20.36 9.66
C LYS A 312 -6.06 -20.90 8.50
N GLN A 313 -5.44 -21.71 7.63
CA GLN A 313 -6.13 -22.33 6.49
C GLN A 313 -6.70 -23.72 6.81
N ARG A 314 -6.38 -24.27 7.99
CA ARG A 314 -6.82 -25.59 8.45
C ARG A 314 -7.40 -25.50 9.87
N SER A 315 -8.42 -26.30 10.16
CA SER A 315 -8.88 -26.56 11.53
C SER A 315 -8.14 -27.77 12.10
N ILE A 316 -7.77 -27.71 13.38
CA ILE A 316 -7.10 -28.81 14.09
C ILE A 316 -7.92 -29.26 15.30
N ASP A 317 -7.89 -30.56 15.59
CA ASP A 317 -8.55 -31.13 16.75
C ASP A 317 -7.79 -30.83 18.06
N SER A 318 -8.38 -31.21 19.20
CA SER A 318 -7.77 -30.96 20.51
C SER A 318 -6.52 -31.78 20.77
N LEU A 319 -6.39 -32.97 20.17
CA LEU A 319 -5.25 -33.85 20.34
C LEU A 319 -4.01 -33.31 19.60
N GLU A 320 -4.18 -32.97 18.33
CA GLU A 320 -3.16 -32.35 17.47
C GLU A 320 -2.68 -31.03 18.07
N ARG A 321 -3.61 -30.18 18.53
CA ARG A 321 -3.28 -28.93 19.23
C ARG A 321 -2.45 -29.16 20.49
N GLY A 322 -2.81 -30.16 21.29
CA GLY A 322 -2.08 -30.52 22.51
C GLY A 322 -0.63 -30.91 22.24
N VAL A 323 -0.38 -31.78 21.24
CA VAL A 323 0.98 -32.22 20.89
C VAL A 323 1.80 -31.09 20.27
N LEU A 324 1.19 -30.25 19.44
CA LEU A 324 1.85 -29.06 18.87
C LEU A 324 2.27 -28.08 19.99
N PHE A 325 1.40 -27.88 20.97
CA PHE A 325 1.69 -27.03 22.13
C PHE A 325 2.82 -27.61 23.01
N GLU A 326 2.87 -28.93 23.20
CA GLU A 326 3.99 -29.60 23.89
C GLU A 326 5.32 -29.39 23.15
N LEU A 327 5.33 -29.53 21.82
CA LEU A 327 6.50 -29.28 20.98
C LEU A 327 7.02 -27.84 21.13
N PHE A 328 6.10 -26.86 21.17
CA PHE A 328 6.42 -25.45 21.45
C PHE A 328 7.02 -25.26 22.84
N ARG A 329 6.37 -25.77 23.89
CA ARG A 329 6.85 -25.63 25.28
C ARG A 329 8.23 -26.25 25.49
N LYS A 330 8.54 -27.32 24.77
CA LYS A 330 9.88 -27.92 24.78
C LYS A 330 10.97 -26.93 24.34
N GLN A 331 10.67 -26.00 23.43
CA GLN A 331 11.63 -24.97 22.98
C GLN A 331 11.90 -23.90 24.04
N ARG A 332 10.97 -23.70 24.98
CA ARG A 332 11.10 -22.75 26.07
C ARG A 332 11.98 -23.26 27.22
N GLN A 333 12.18 -24.57 27.35
CA GLN A 333 12.98 -25.16 28.44
C GLN A 333 14.39 -24.52 28.45
N ASN A 334 14.76 -23.85 29.56
CA ASN A 334 15.96 -22.99 29.77
C ASN A 334 15.87 -21.51 29.36
N PHE A 335 14.68 -20.97 29.08
CA PHE A 335 14.47 -19.53 28.88
C PHE A 335 14.89 -18.73 30.14
N GLY A 336 15.90 -17.87 30.00
CA GLY A 336 16.47 -17.05 31.09
C GLY A 336 17.97 -17.26 31.36
N ALA A 337 18.57 -18.36 30.88
CA ALA A 337 20.03 -18.53 30.90
C ALA A 337 20.64 -17.79 29.70
N ALA A 338 21.22 -16.61 29.91
CA ALA A 338 21.71 -15.67 28.89
C ALA A 338 22.81 -16.19 27.94
N THR A 339 23.16 -17.48 27.98
CA THR A 339 24.40 -18.04 27.40
C THR A 339 24.21 -19.12 26.32
N LEU A 340 22.99 -19.42 25.86
CA LEU A 340 22.74 -20.54 24.91
C LEU A 340 21.74 -20.20 23.78
N ILE A 341 21.85 -19.01 23.16
CA ILE A 341 21.14 -18.75 21.89
C ILE A 341 21.97 -19.34 20.76
N ASN A 342 21.46 -20.41 20.15
CA ASN A 342 22.08 -21.03 18.99
C ASN A 342 21.91 -20.15 17.75
N LYS A 343 23.00 -19.56 17.26
CA LYS A 343 22.97 -18.61 16.14
C LYS A 343 22.95 -19.26 14.75
N LEU A 344 22.86 -20.58 14.65
CA LEU A 344 22.77 -21.25 13.34
C LEU A 344 21.52 -20.77 12.59
N PRO A 345 21.65 -20.30 11.32
CA PRO A 345 20.52 -19.76 10.55
C PRO A 345 19.34 -20.73 10.48
N MET A 346 19.60 -22.01 10.19
CA MET A 346 18.56 -23.04 10.10
C MET A 346 17.76 -23.22 11.40
N VAL A 347 18.43 -23.17 12.56
CA VAL A 347 17.78 -23.25 13.88
C VAL A 347 16.81 -22.08 14.07
N GLN A 348 17.24 -20.87 13.72
CA GLN A 348 16.42 -19.68 13.85
C GLN A 348 15.24 -19.67 12.90
N VAL A 349 15.42 -20.14 11.65
CA VAL A 349 14.34 -20.27 10.69
C VAL A 349 13.28 -21.25 11.20
N LEU A 350 13.67 -22.48 11.57
CA LEU A 350 12.73 -23.48 12.09
C LEU A 350 11.99 -22.99 13.33
N LEU A 351 12.69 -22.31 14.23
CA LEU A 351 12.06 -21.80 15.43
C LEU A 351 11.10 -20.65 15.13
N SER A 352 11.43 -19.75 14.21
CA SER A 352 10.53 -18.66 13.80
C SER A 352 9.22 -19.19 13.21
N LYS A 353 9.31 -20.25 12.41
CA LYS A 353 8.15 -20.95 11.85
C LYS A 353 7.32 -21.66 12.92
N LEU A 354 7.98 -22.38 13.83
CA LEU A 354 7.30 -23.04 14.93
C LEU A 354 6.57 -22.05 15.83
N LEU A 355 7.17 -20.89 16.14
CA LEU A 355 6.51 -19.85 16.92
C LEU A 355 5.29 -19.27 16.17
N LEU A 356 5.43 -18.96 14.88
CA LEU A 356 4.30 -18.50 14.05
C LEU A 356 3.14 -19.51 14.05
N VAL A 357 3.43 -20.78 13.77
CA VAL A 357 2.45 -21.87 13.78
C VAL A 357 1.82 -22.02 15.17
N SER A 358 2.62 -21.97 16.23
CA SER A 358 2.11 -22.13 17.61
C SER A 358 1.19 -20.97 18.00
N VAL A 359 1.52 -19.73 17.61
CA VAL A 359 0.63 -18.56 17.83
C VAL A 359 -0.65 -18.72 17.00
N ALA A 360 -0.56 -19.10 15.72
CA ALA A 360 -1.74 -19.22 14.86
C ALA A 360 -2.72 -20.32 15.31
N TYR A 361 -2.22 -21.42 15.87
CA TYR A 361 -3.03 -22.63 16.15
C TYR A 361 -3.25 -22.94 17.65
N CYS A 362 -2.40 -22.45 18.55
CA CYS A 362 -2.41 -22.79 19.99
C CYS A 362 -2.47 -21.57 20.93
N TRP A 363 -2.72 -20.34 20.45
CA TRP A 363 -2.71 -19.13 21.30
C TRP A 363 -3.64 -19.20 22.52
N GLU A 364 -4.77 -19.90 22.40
CA GLU A 364 -5.74 -20.10 23.50
C GLU A 364 -5.14 -20.85 24.70
N ASP A 365 -4.14 -21.70 24.47
CA ASP A 365 -3.50 -22.54 25.49
C ASP A 365 -2.30 -21.85 26.16
N PHE A 366 -1.90 -20.66 25.69
CA PHE A 366 -0.70 -19.97 26.15
C PHE A 366 -0.92 -19.33 27.53
N ASN A 367 0.03 -19.57 28.44
CA ASN A 367 0.09 -18.82 29.69
C ASN A 367 0.93 -17.54 29.56
N HIS A 368 1.01 -16.77 30.64
CA HIS A 368 1.76 -15.51 30.68
C HIS A 368 3.24 -15.68 30.26
N ASP A 369 3.93 -16.71 30.75
CA ASP A 369 5.34 -16.91 30.42
C ASP A 369 5.55 -17.39 28.97
N ASP A 370 4.58 -18.12 28.43
CA ASP A 370 4.59 -18.57 27.04
C ASP A 370 4.51 -17.35 26.10
N TRP A 371 3.64 -16.38 26.41
CA TRP A 371 3.58 -15.08 25.71
C TRP A 371 4.83 -14.23 25.90
N GLU A 372 5.42 -14.22 27.10
CA GLU A 372 6.67 -13.49 27.37
C GLU A 372 7.82 -14.03 26.52
N PHE A 373 7.92 -15.36 26.41
CA PHE A 373 8.89 -16.03 25.55
C PHE A 373 8.68 -15.68 24.08
N VAL A 374 7.44 -15.75 23.59
CA VAL A 374 7.10 -15.43 22.19
C VAL A 374 7.50 -14.01 21.88
N LEU A 375 6.94 -13.02 22.59
CA LEU A 375 7.18 -11.60 22.30
C LEU A 375 8.66 -11.20 22.42
N TYR A 376 9.40 -11.80 23.36
CA TYR A 376 10.84 -11.62 23.45
C TYR A 376 11.56 -12.09 22.18
N ARG A 377 11.24 -13.28 21.66
CA ARG A 377 11.86 -13.83 20.44
C ARG A 377 11.44 -13.05 19.19
N LEU A 378 10.16 -12.68 19.09
CA LEU A 378 9.66 -11.87 17.98
C LEU A 378 10.42 -10.54 17.89
N ARG A 379 10.52 -9.83 19.03
CA ARG A 379 11.26 -8.59 19.12
C ARG A 379 12.73 -8.78 18.71
N TRP A 380 13.40 -9.80 19.23
CA TRP A 380 14.81 -10.06 18.94
C TRP A 380 15.08 -10.27 17.43
N TRP A 381 14.23 -11.04 16.75
CA TRP A 381 14.35 -11.26 15.30
C TRP A 381 14.08 -9.99 14.48
N ILE A 382 13.09 -9.19 14.88
CA ILE A 382 12.80 -7.90 14.24
C ILE A 382 13.98 -6.94 14.47
N GLU A 383 14.50 -6.84 15.70
CA GLU A 383 15.66 -6.00 16.04
C GLU A 383 16.91 -6.37 15.24
N SER A 384 17.14 -7.66 14.96
CA SER A 384 18.26 -8.08 14.11
C SER A 384 18.16 -7.53 12.68
N THR A 385 16.95 -7.42 12.14
CA THR A 385 16.71 -6.87 10.80
C THR A 385 16.73 -5.34 10.81
N VAL A 386 16.29 -4.72 11.92
CA VAL A 386 16.44 -3.30 12.16
C VAL A 386 17.92 -2.94 12.03
N VAL A 387 18.80 -3.53 12.84
CA VAL A 387 20.25 -3.24 12.86
C VAL A 387 20.86 -3.34 11.47
N MET A 388 20.55 -4.41 10.74
CA MET A 388 21.00 -4.60 9.36
C MET A 388 20.57 -3.44 8.44
N MET A 389 19.33 -2.96 8.55
CA MET A 389 18.86 -1.83 7.75
C MET A 389 19.45 -0.48 8.21
N GLU A 390 19.77 -0.30 9.49
CA GLU A 390 20.48 0.89 9.99
C GLU A 390 21.92 0.91 9.42
N GLU A 391 22.61 -0.24 9.41
CA GLU A 391 23.94 -0.40 8.80
C GLU A 391 23.92 -0.10 7.30
N VAL A 392 22.85 -0.50 6.59
CA VAL A 392 22.66 -0.13 5.17
C VAL A 392 22.51 1.39 5.02
N ALA A 393 21.70 2.04 5.85
CA ALA A 393 21.52 3.49 5.79
C ALA A 393 22.82 4.26 6.09
N GLU A 394 23.59 3.81 7.09
CA GLU A 394 24.92 4.35 7.42
C GLU A 394 25.89 4.15 6.25
N SER A 395 25.94 2.95 5.67
CA SER A 395 26.84 2.61 4.56
C SER A 395 26.56 3.46 3.31
N VAL A 396 25.28 3.73 3.02
CA VAL A 396 24.84 4.62 1.93
C VAL A 396 25.27 6.07 2.22
N ASN A 397 25.03 6.54 3.45
CA ASN A 397 25.44 7.88 3.87
C ASN A 397 26.97 8.08 3.79
N ASP A 398 27.74 7.11 4.25
CA ASP A 398 29.20 7.13 4.21
C ASP A 398 29.74 7.09 2.77
N ALA A 399 29.13 6.27 1.91
CA ALA A 399 29.51 6.21 0.50
C ALA A 399 29.34 7.58 -0.19
N ILE A 400 28.27 8.31 0.12
CA ILE A 400 27.95 9.58 -0.52
C ILE A 400 28.76 10.73 0.10
N THR A 401 28.87 10.79 1.44
CA THR A 401 29.63 11.85 2.13
C THR A 401 31.14 11.77 1.89
N SER A 402 31.68 10.58 1.63
CA SER A 402 33.10 10.40 1.28
C SER A 402 33.41 10.70 -0.20
N SER A 403 32.40 10.74 -1.08
CA SER A 403 32.56 11.04 -2.51
C SER A 403 32.78 12.54 -2.74
N SER A 404 34.03 12.97 -2.84
CA SER A 404 34.39 14.39 -3.02
C SER A 404 34.80 14.77 -4.44
N THR A 405 34.90 13.81 -5.39
CA THR A 405 35.31 14.08 -6.78
C THR A 405 34.52 13.29 -7.83
N CYS A 406 34.42 13.84 -9.06
CA CYS A 406 33.67 13.25 -10.19
C CYS A 406 34.24 11.91 -10.70
N SER A 407 35.52 11.61 -10.43
CA SER A 407 36.14 10.30 -10.76
C SER A 407 35.72 9.16 -9.81
N ASP A 408 35.06 9.47 -8.69
CA ASP A 408 34.58 8.50 -7.70
C ASP A 408 33.13 8.06 -7.94
N LEU A 409 32.44 8.60 -8.96
CA LEU A 409 31.00 8.36 -9.17
C LEU A 409 30.69 6.88 -9.45
N GLU A 410 31.42 6.25 -10.38
CA GLU A 410 31.20 4.85 -10.76
C GLU A 410 31.58 3.88 -9.63
N ALA A 411 32.63 4.21 -8.86
CA ALA A 411 33.01 3.44 -7.66
C ALA A 411 31.94 3.55 -6.57
N THR A 412 31.38 4.75 -6.37
CA THR A 412 30.30 5.01 -5.41
C THR A 412 29.01 4.30 -5.83
N LEU A 413 28.64 4.34 -7.11
CA LEU A 413 27.49 3.62 -7.66
C LEU A 413 27.60 2.11 -7.45
N ASN A 414 28.78 1.53 -7.72
CA ASN A 414 29.02 0.11 -7.46
C ASN A 414 28.93 -0.22 -5.96
N LYS A 415 29.45 0.65 -5.08
CA LYS A 415 29.34 0.48 -3.63
C LYS A 415 27.89 0.53 -3.16
N LEU A 416 27.07 1.45 -3.68
CA LEU A 416 25.64 1.56 -3.38
C LEU A 416 24.88 0.31 -3.85
N MET A 417 25.12 -0.13 -5.09
CA MET A 417 24.50 -1.36 -5.63
C MET A 417 24.87 -2.60 -4.81
N LEU A 418 26.15 -2.75 -4.42
CA LEU A 418 26.59 -3.84 -3.55
C LEU A 418 25.93 -3.78 -2.16
N THR A 419 25.79 -2.58 -1.59
CA THR A 419 25.14 -2.39 -0.29
C THR A 419 23.67 -2.79 -0.36
N ALA A 420 22.96 -2.41 -1.42
CA ALA A 420 21.58 -2.81 -1.66
C ALA A 420 21.40 -4.32 -1.89
N SER A 421 22.44 -4.99 -2.43
CA SER A 421 22.43 -6.43 -2.74
C SER A 421 22.92 -7.32 -1.59
N ASN A 422 23.64 -6.78 -0.61
CA ASN A 422 24.24 -7.53 0.51
C ASN A 422 23.27 -7.76 1.69
N VAL A 423 21.97 -7.56 1.46
CA VAL A 423 20.92 -7.74 2.46
C VAL A 423 20.77 -9.23 2.77
N ASP A 424 20.79 -9.60 4.06
CA ASP A 424 20.61 -10.99 4.47
C ASP A 424 19.12 -11.39 4.39
N HIS A 425 18.72 -11.98 3.25
CA HIS A 425 17.37 -12.48 3.03
C HIS A 425 16.95 -13.58 4.01
N SER A 426 17.90 -14.30 4.63
CA SER A 426 17.56 -15.29 5.65
C SER A 426 17.04 -14.61 6.93
N ALA A 427 17.65 -13.49 7.33
CA ALA A 427 17.19 -12.65 8.42
C ALA A 427 15.82 -12.01 8.13
N ILE A 428 15.61 -11.53 6.89
CA ILE A 428 14.30 -11.00 6.45
C ILE A 428 13.22 -12.07 6.54
N ASN A 429 13.51 -13.31 6.11
CA ASN A 429 12.55 -14.41 6.22
C ASN A 429 12.16 -14.75 7.65
N ILE A 430 13.15 -14.74 8.57
CA ILE A 430 12.91 -14.93 10.01
C ILE A 430 12.03 -13.80 10.56
N ALA A 431 12.37 -12.55 10.23
CA ALA A 431 11.61 -11.37 10.66
C ALA A 431 10.20 -11.32 10.05
N ARG A 432 9.99 -11.79 8.82
CA ARG A 432 8.67 -11.96 8.20
C ARG A 432 7.77 -12.86 9.04
N ASN A 433 8.28 -14.02 9.45
CA ASN A 433 7.53 -14.92 10.35
C ASN A 433 7.26 -14.26 11.70
N ALA A 434 8.22 -13.46 12.20
CA ALA A 434 8.07 -12.76 13.47
C ALA A 434 7.00 -11.66 13.44
N LEU A 435 6.99 -10.84 12.38
CA LEU A 435 6.00 -9.79 12.13
C LEU A 435 4.59 -10.37 12.02
N ALA A 436 4.46 -11.51 11.36
CA ALA A 436 3.19 -12.19 11.24
C ALA A 436 2.66 -12.77 12.55
N ALA A 437 3.53 -13.39 13.34
CA ALA A 437 3.17 -13.84 14.68
C ALA A 437 2.77 -12.65 15.56
N PHE A 438 3.43 -11.49 15.40
CA PHE A 438 3.09 -10.26 16.11
C PHE A 438 1.74 -9.68 15.65
N SER A 439 1.45 -9.69 14.34
CA SER A 439 0.15 -9.28 13.79
C SER A 439 -0.99 -10.14 14.33
N LEU A 440 -0.81 -11.47 14.43
CA LEU A 440 -1.77 -12.36 15.08
C LEU A 440 -1.99 -11.96 16.54
N PHE A 441 -0.92 -11.74 17.30
CA PHE A 441 -0.99 -11.27 18.69
C PHE A 441 -1.80 -9.97 18.82
N CYS A 442 -1.54 -8.97 17.97
CA CYS A 442 -2.29 -7.71 17.96
C CYS A 442 -3.78 -7.92 17.61
N GLY A 443 -4.08 -8.79 16.64
CA GLY A 443 -5.46 -9.13 16.28
C GLY A 443 -6.23 -9.80 17.41
N HIS A 444 -5.58 -10.70 18.16
CA HIS A 444 -6.18 -11.33 19.34
C HIS A 444 -6.45 -10.32 20.46
N LEU A 445 -5.55 -9.37 20.68
CA LEU A 445 -5.73 -8.31 21.66
C LEU A 445 -6.85 -7.32 21.28
N GLY A 446 -7.07 -7.09 19.97
CA GLY A 446 -8.06 -6.15 19.45
C GLY A 446 -9.51 -6.65 19.39
N ASN A 447 -9.73 -7.93 19.06
CA ASN A 447 -11.08 -8.51 18.88
C ASN A 447 -11.90 -8.63 20.18
N GLU A 448 -11.26 -8.58 21.35
CA GLU A 448 -11.92 -8.72 22.65
C GLU A 448 -12.54 -7.41 23.17
N ASN A 449 -12.28 -6.26 22.52
CA ASN A 449 -12.88 -4.98 22.92
C ASN A 449 -14.38 -4.85 22.57
N ASN A 450 -14.96 -5.82 21.85
CA ASN A 450 -16.36 -5.82 21.42
C ASN A 450 -17.29 -6.73 22.23
N GLU A 451 -16.78 -7.53 23.18
CA GLU A 451 -17.62 -8.36 24.06
C GLU A 451 -17.67 -7.75 25.48
N LEU A 452 -18.88 -7.35 25.89
CA LEU A 452 -19.16 -6.83 27.22
C LEU A 452 -18.83 -7.85 28.31
N GLU A 453 -18.18 -7.35 29.36
CA GLU A 453 -18.18 -7.85 30.74
C GLU A 453 -17.97 -9.37 30.96
N ASP A 454 -16.71 -9.78 31.17
CA ASP A 454 -16.35 -10.42 32.44
C ASP A 454 -14.83 -10.45 32.68
N ASN A 455 -14.44 -10.11 33.91
CA ASN A 455 -13.06 -10.00 34.37
C ASN A 455 -12.43 -11.37 34.64
N LEU A 456 -11.90 -12.06 33.63
CA LEU A 456 -10.86 -13.10 33.79
C LEU A 456 -10.07 -13.28 32.47
N ASN A 457 -9.28 -12.28 32.03
CA ASN A 457 -8.40 -12.49 30.87
C ASN A 457 -6.91 -12.18 31.19
N PRO A 458 -5.97 -13.14 30.96
CA PRO A 458 -4.55 -13.00 31.31
C PRO A 458 -3.75 -12.03 30.41
N LEU A 459 -4.37 -11.50 29.34
CA LEU A 459 -3.75 -10.59 28.37
C LEU A 459 -4.04 -9.09 28.63
N ARG A 460 -4.89 -8.75 29.60
CA ARG A 460 -5.23 -7.37 29.97
C ARG A 460 -4.25 -6.83 31.02
N ASN A 461 -2.96 -6.81 30.66
CA ASN A 461 -1.86 -6.37 31.53
C ASN A 461 -1.10 -5.22 30.86
N ASP A 462 -0.92 -4.10 31.57
CA ASP A 462 -0.16 -2.91 31.11
C ASP A 462 1.24 -3.27 30.56
N ARG A 463 1.81 -4.38 31.05
CA ARG A 463 3.10 -4.92 30.58
C ARG A 463 3.08 -5.31 29.08
N TRP A 464 1.97 -5.83 28.57
CA TRP A 464 1.85 -6.24 27.17
C TRP A 464 1.75 -5.06 26.23
N GLU A 465 1.06 -4.00 26.64
CA GLU A 465 0.99 -2.72 25.92
C GLU A 465 2.39 -2.11 25.76
N ILE A 466 3.21 -2.12 26.83
CA ILE A 466 4.60 -1.64 26.76
C ILE A 466 5.45 -2.49 25.81
N MET A 467 5.28 -3.82 25.83
CA MET A 467 6.02 -4.71 24.91
C MET A 467 5.59 -4.51 23.46
N LYS A 468 4.29 -4.35 23.23
CA LYS A 468 3.70 -4.04 21.92
C LYS A 468 4.26 -2.74 21.36
N ASP A 469 4.27 -1.66 22.15
CA ASP A 469 4.85 -0.37 21.75
C ASP A 469 6.35 -0.46 21.43
N ARG A 470 7.12 -1.26 22.17
CA ARG A 470 8.54 -1.50 21.87
C ARG A 470 8.75 -2.25 20.55
N ILE A 471 7.90 -3.23 20.24
CA ILE A 471 7.96 -3.93 18.96
C ILE A 471 7.58 -2.98 17.82
N TYR A 472 6.51 -2.18 17.98
CA TYR A 472 6.17 -1.15 17.00
C TYR A 472 7.30 -0.14 16.79
N GLU A 473 7.99 0.30 17.85
CA GLU A 473 9.18 1.17 17.74
C GLU A 473 10.26 0.52 16.86
N CYS A 474 10.56 -0.76 17.05
CA CYS A 474 11.50 -1.50 16.19
C CYS A 474 11.05 -1.52 14.73
N ILE A 475 9.77 -1.84 14.49
CA ILE A 475 9.21 -1.89 13.13
C ILE A 475 9.26 -0.51 12.45
N LEU A 476 8.93 0.55 13.19
CA LEU A 476 9.01 1.92 12.72
C LEU A 476 10.44 2.33 12.40
N ARG A 477 11.42 1.97 13.24
CA ARG A 477 12.85 2.21 12.95
C ARG A 477 13.28 1.52 11.66
N LEU A 478 12.95 0.24 11.48
CA LEU A 478 13.20 -0.49 10.23
C LEU A 478 12.62 0.25 9.01
N PHE A 479 11.37 0.69 9.12
CA PHE A 479 10.67 1.45 8.08
C PHE A 479 11.37 2.79 7.79
N PHE A 480 11.77 3.53 8.83
CA PHE A 480 12.49 4.78 8.65
C PHE A 480 13.87 4.56 8.03
N SER A 481 14.64 3.55 8.46
CA SER A 481 15.98 3.28 7.94
C SER A 481 15.99 3.03 6.44
N THR A 482 15.03 2.27 5.91
CA THR A 482 14.96 2.03 4.46
C THR A 482 14.61 3.30 3.68
N GLY A 483 13.71 4.14 4.21
CA GLY A 483 13.40 5.40 3.56
C GLY A 483 14.52 6.44 3.68
N VAL A 484 15.27 6.45 4.79
CA VAL A 484 16.46 7.31 4.93
C VAL A 484 17.50 6.90 3.91
N ALA A 485 17.80 5.59 3.79
CA ALA A 485 18.74 5.08 2.79
C ALA A 485 18.34 5.49 1.36
N GLU A 486 17.06 5.35 1.00
CA GLU A 486 16.54 5.77 -0.30
C GLU A 486 16.58 7.29 -0.51
N SER A 487 16.28 8.08 0.52
CA SER A 487 16.34 9.55 0.45
C SER A 487 17.76 10.05 0.20
N ILE A 488 18.73 9.48 0.92
CA ILE A 488 20.15 9.80 0.77
C ILE A 488 20.61 9.40 -0.64
N GLU A 489 20.29 8.17 -1.07
CA GLU A 489 20.58 7.67 -2.42
C GLU A 489 19.99 8.56 -3.53
N GLY A 490 18.72 8.96 -3.37
CA GLY A 490 18.00 9.80 -4.33
C GLY A 490 18.55 11.22 -4.42
N SER A 491 19.20 11.72 -3.37
CA SER A 491 19.84 13.03 -3.36
C SER A 491 21.18 13.08 -4.11
N PHE A 492 21.79 11.91 -4.35
CA PHE A 492 23.10 11.81 -5.00
C PHE A 492 23.01 11.90 -6.53
N CYS A 493 22.31 10.97 -7.19
CA CYS A 493 22.12 10.99 -8.64
C CYS A 493 20.86 10.25 -9.11
N SER A 494 20.38 10.58 -10.31
CA SER A 494 19.18 9.95 -10.87
C SER A 494 19.35 8.46 -11.18
N GLU A 495 20.56 8.02 -11.52
CA GLU A 495 20.87 6.62 -11.86
C GLU A 495 20.86 5.70 -10.62
N SER A 496 21.28 6.21 -9.45
CA SER A 496 21.25 5.45 -8.20
C SER A 496 19.88 5.39 -7.56
N SER A 497 18.98 6.34 -7.83
CA SER A 497 17.69 6.54 -7.12
C SER A 497 16.68 5.37 -7.07
N SER A 498 17.08 4.17 -7.51
CA SER A 498 16.25 2.98 -7.52
C SER A 498 16.89 1.73 -6.90
N PHE A 499 18.16 1.72 -6.45
CA PHE A 499 18.75 0.46 -5.96
C PHE A 499 18.14 0.01 -4.64
N ILE A 500 18.04 0.90 -3.64
CA ILE A 500 17.37 0.58 -2.37
C ILE A 500 15.87 0.31 -2.59
N ALA A 501 15.26 1.03 -3.54
CA ALA A 501 13.86 0.82 -3.87
C ALA A 501 13.61 -0.54 -4.55
N ALA A 502 14.53 -0.99 -5.38
CA ALA A 502 14.46 -2.27 -6.09
C ALA A 502 14.68 -3.46 -5.15
N SER A 503 15.59 -3.35 -4.16
CA SER A 503 15.85 -4.45 -3.22
C SER A 503 14.61 -4.84 -2.41
N ARG A 504 13.70 -3.89 -2.14
CA ARG A 504 12.43 -4.17 -1.46
C ARG A 504 11.44 -5.01 -2.28
N LEU A 505 11.58 -5.05 -3.60
CA LEU A 505 10.67 -5.81 -4.47
C LEU A 505 10.86 -7.32 -4.32
N GLU A 506 12.08 -7.76 -3.99
CA GLU A 506 12.42 -9.16 -3.78
C GLU A 506 11.66 -9.73 -2.57
N ASP A 507 11.54 -8.94 -1.50
CA ASP A 507 10.87 -9.30 -0.25
C ASP A 507 9.55 -8.53 -0.04
N SER A 508 8.74 -8.40 -1.09
CA SER A 508 7.50 -7.60 -1.08
C SER A 508 6.55 -7.93 0.10
N GLN A 509 6.27 -9.20 0.36
CA GLN A 509 5.39 -9.63 1.46
C GLN A 509 5.90 -9.20 2.85
N PHE A 510 7.21 -9.19 3.05
CA PHE A 510 7.81 -8.71 4.30
C PHE A 510 7.51 -7.22 4.49
N TRP A 511 7.73 -6.42 3.45
CA TRP A 511 7.46 -5.00 3.49
C TRP A 511 5.97 -4.67 3.60
N GLU A 512 5.08 -5.52 3.10
CA GLU A 512 3.63 -5.39 3.33
C GLU A 512 3.25 -5.58 4.81
N LEU A 513 3.86 -6.54 5.51
CA LEU A 513 3.66 -6.73 6.95
C LEU A 513 4.24 -5.57 7.77
N VAL A 514 5.42 -5.07 7.39
CA VAL A 514 6.01 -3.85 7.98
C VAL A 514 5.06 -2.67 7.81
N ALA A 515 4.62 -2.39 6.59
CA ALA A 515 3.72 -1.29 6.27
C ALA A 515 2.42 -1.34 7.08
N SER A 516 1.81 -2.52 7.16
CA SER A 516 0.54 -2.70 7.87
C SER A 516 0.71 -2.48 9.38
N SER A 517 1.81 -2.96 9.94
CA SER A 517 2.17 -2.74 11.36
C SER A 517 2.46 -1.26 11.65
N VAL A 518 3.10 -0.55 10.71
CA VAL A 518 3.37 0.88 10.83
C VAL A 518 2.07 1.69 10.84
N ALA A 519 1.11 1.37 9.98
CA ALA A 519 -0.18 2.06 9.94
C ALA A 519 -0.98 1.93 11.26
N GLU A 520 -0.85 0.78 11.94
CA GLU A 520 -1.51 0.50 13.23
C GLU A 520 -0.77 1.00 14.47
N SER A 521 0.49 1.43 14.32
CA SER A 521 1.34 1.81 15.45
C SER A 521 0.75 2.94 16.31
N SER A 522 1.10 2.97 17.61
CA SER A 522 0.66 4.04 18.53
C SER A 522 1.41 5.35 18.28
N SER A 523 0.81 6.49 18.65
CA SER A 523 1.47 7.80 18.56
C SER A 523 2.75 7.88 19.39
N HIS A 524 2.81 7.17 20.52
CA HIS A 524 4.00 7.08 21.36
C HIS A 524 5.15 6.34 20.67
N ALA A 525 4.88 5.19 20.04
CA ALA A 525 5.88 4.46 19.28
C ALA A 525 6.39 5.28 18.09
N ARG A 526 5.50 5.99 17.38
CA ARG A 526 5.84 6.91 16.27
C ARG A 526 6.80 8.01 16.71
N ASP A 527 6.49 8.70 17.81
CA ASP A 527 7.33 9.76 18.38
C ASP A 527 8.73 9.24 18.73
N LYS A 528 8.79 8.11 19.45
CA LYS A 528 10.05 7.55 19.92
C LYS A 528 10.94 7.06 18.78
N ALA A 529 10.36 6.41 17.78
CA ALA A 529 11.10 5.95 16.60
C ALA A 529 11.62 7.14 15.77
N ALA A 530 10.81 8.18 15.55
CA ALA A 530 11.24 9.38 14.82
C ALA A 530 12.42 10.08 15.54
N LYS A 531 12.31 10.28 16.86
CA LYS A 531 13.40 10.83 17.69
C LYS A 531 14.65 9.96 17.65
N SER A 532 14.52 8.64 17.60
CA SER A 532 15.67 7.74 17.47
C SER A 532 16.44 7.98 16.19
N VAL A 533 15.75 8.21 15.07
CA VAL A 533 16.36 8.47 13.76
C VAL A 533 16.98 9.87 13.71
N ASP A 534 16.32 10.88 14.28
CA ASP A 534 16.88 12.24 14.41
C ASP A 534 18.21 12.26 15.16
N MET A 535 18.36 11.39 16.17
CA MET A 535 19.57 11.28 16.97
C MET A 535 20.73 10.54 16.28
N TRP A 536 20.54 9.99 15.07
CA TRP A 536 21.61 9.28 14.35
C TRP A 536 22.63 10.20 13.69
N GLY A 537 22.28 11.46 13.38
CA GLY A 537 23.19 12.39 12.72
C GLY A 537 23.51 12.05 11.26
N LEU A 538 22.63 11.30 10.58
CA LEU A 538 22.68 11.09 9.13
C LEU A 538 22.33 12.38 8.37
N SER A 539 22.66 12.43 7.08
CA SER A 539 22.36 13.60 6.23
C SER A 539 20.86 13.85 5.99
N LYS A 540 20.02 12.84 6.26
CA LYS A 540 18.56 12.86 6.07
C LYS A 540 17.86 12.31 7.31
N GLY A 541 16.70 12.87 7.63
CA GLY A 541 15.92 12.54 8.82
C GLY A 541 14.67 11.67 8.55
N PRO A 542 13.82 11.48 9.56
CA PRO A 542 12.61 10.66 9.47
C PRO A 542 11.57 11.25 8.51
N LEU A 543 11.50 12.57 8.35
CA LEU A 543 10.60 13.20 7.37
C LEU A 543 11.04 12.97 5.93
N ASP A 544 12.34 13.08 5.66
CA ASP A 544 12.92 12.80 4.34
C ASP A 544 12.69 11.33 3.94
N SER A 545 12.80 10.43 4.92
CA SER A 545 12.47 9.02 4.77
C SER A 545 11.03 8.77 4.34
N LEU A 546 10.08 9.45 4.97
CA LEU A 546 8.66 9.33 4.62
C LEU A 546 8.37 9.82 3.20
N TYR A 547 8.96 10.95 2.80
CA TYR A 547 8.79 11.46 1.44
C TYR A 547 9.44 10.56 0.39
N ALA A 548 10.61 9.99 0.68
CA ALA A 548 11.28 9.04 -0.21
C ALA A 548 10.44 7.79 -0.43
N ILE A 549 9.87 7.20 0.63
CA ILE A 549 8.99 6.02 0.51
C ILE A 549 7.70 6.38 -0.24
N LEU A 550 7.08 7.53 0.08
CA LEU A 550 5.83 7.95 -0.53
C LEU A 550 5.96 8.18 -2.04
N PHE A 551 7.09 8.76 -2.48
CA PHE A 551 7.36 9.10 -3.88
C PHE A 551 8.44 8.24 -4.53
N SER A 552 8.61 7.01 -4.02
CA SER A 552 9.62 6.07 -4.47
C SER A 552 9.57 5.81 -5.98
N SER A 553 10.75 5.62 -6.59
CA SER A 553 10.90 5.24 -8.00
C SER A 553 10.37 3.83 -8.31
N LYS A 554 10.36 2.95 -7.30
CA LYS A 554 9.78 1.60 -7.33
C LYS A 554 8.71 1.49 -6.24
N PRO A 555 7.50 2.04 -6.47
CA PRO A 555 6.50 2.17 -5.42
C PRO A 555 5.94 0.80 -5.01
N LEU A 556 5.90 0.57 -3.70
CA LEU A 556 5.13 -0.51 -3.07
C LEU A 556 3.87 0.10 -2.43
N PRO A 557 2.65 -0.24 -2.91
CA PRO A 557 1.38 0.27 -2.40
C PRO A 557 1.24 0.42 -0.89
N HIS A 558 1.52 -0.66 -0.16
CA HIS A 558 1.35 -0.71 1.29
C HIS A 558 2.33 0.25 1.99
N LEU A 559 3.59 0.33 1.53
CA LEU A 559 4.57 1.26 2.10
C LEU A 559 4.19 2.73 1.81
N GLN A 560 3.67 3.04 0.62
CA GLN A 560 3.20 4.39 0.30
C GLN A 560 2.04 4.80 1.21
N PHE A 561 1.08 3.90 1.45
CA PHE A 561 -0.02 4.15 2.38
C PHE A 561 0.46 4.32 3.84
N ALA A 562 1.43 3.51 4.28
CA ALA A 562 2.02 3.64 5.61
C ALA A 562 2.74 4.99 5.78
N ALA A 563 3.53 5.42 4.79
CA ALA A 563 4.18 6.73 4.77
C ALA A 563 3.16 7.87 4.81
N TYR A 564 2.08 7.78 4.01
CA TYR A 564 0.97 8.72 4.03
C TYR A 564 0.31 8.83 5.41
N THR A 565 0.06 7.68 6.03
CA THR A 565 -0.58 7.60 7.35
C THR A 565 0.29 8.27 8.41
N LEU A 566 1.60 8.04 8.39
CA LEU A 566 2.53 8.70 9.31
C LEU A 566 2.59 10.23 9.07
N LEU A 567 2.66 10.69 7.81
CA LEU A 567 2.69 12.13 7.50
C LEU A 567 1.38 12.86 7.86
N SER A 568 0.26 12.15 7.86
CA SER A 568 -1.07 12.72 8.15
C SER A 568 -1.51 12.57 9.62
N SER A 569 -0.72 11.91 10.47
CA SER A 569 -1.07 11.64 11.87
C SER A 569 -0.08 12.24 12.87
N GLU A 570 -0.54 12.44 14.10
CA GLU A 570 0.31 12.93 15.18
C GLU A 570 1.35 11.87 15.60
N PRO A 571 2.55 12.30 16.02
CA PRO A 571 3.01 13.69 16.17
C PRO A 571 3.62 14.31 14.90
N ILE A 572 3.86 13.51 13.86
CA ILE A 572 4.66 13.88 12.68
C ILE A 572 3.95 14.94 11.83
N SER A 573 2.62 14.88 11.75
CA SER A 573 1.80 15.82 10.98
C SER A 573 2.06 17.30 11.29
N HIS A 574 2.45 17.64 12.52
CA HIS A 574 2.75 19.02 12.92
C HIS A 574 4.02 19.59 12.29
N VAL A 575 4.98 18.73 11.91
CA VAL A 575 6.29 19.11 11.37
C VAL A 575 6.45 18.74 9.89
N ALA A 576 5.50 17.99 9.33
CA ALA A 576 5.57 17.43 7.98
C ALA A 576 5.72 18.47 6.85
N PHE A 577 5.25 19.71 7.04
CA PHE A 577 5.20 20.72 5.97
C PHE A 577 6.10 21.95 6.19
N ILE A 578 6.46 22.25 7.45
CA ILE A 578 7.18 23.47 7.82
C ILE A 578 8.69 23.18 7.89
N SER A 579 9.50 24.07 7.29
CA SER A 579 10.96 23.99 7.35
C SER A 579 11.50 24.23 8.77
N GLU A 580 12.58 23.54 9.15
CA GLU A 580 13.15 23.56 10.51
C GLU A 580 13.68 24.93 10.98
N GLU A 581 13.99 25.84 10.04
CA GLU A 581 14.42 27.21 10.35
C GLU A 581 13.36 28.02 11.15
N PHE A 582 12.10 27.56 11.21
CA PHE A 582 11.02 28.18 11.96
C PHE A 582 10.84 27.68 13.40
N LYS A 583 11.52 26.62 13.83
CA LYS A 583 11.33 26.05 15.18
C LYS A 583 11.95 26.89 16.31
N THR A 584 12.94 27.72 16.02
CA THR A 584 13.69 28.48 17.04
C THR A 584 12.92 29.68 17.63
N SER A 585 11.69 29.98 17.18
CA SER A 585 10.93 31.16 17.65
C SER A 585 9.66 30.86 18.44
N PHE A 586 9.28 29.59 18.64
CA PHE A 586 8.05 29.22 19.36
C PHE A 586 8.25 28.76 20.80
N ASP A 587 9.48 28.49 21.24
CA ASP A 587 9.76 27.87 22.56
C ASP A 587 10.38 28.82 23.62
N GLU A 588 10.53 30.12 23.35
CA GLU A 588 10.91 31.10 24.38
C GLU A 588 9.78 32.09 24.65
N ASP A 589 8.89 31.77 25.60
CA ASP A 589 8.23 32.79 26.41
C ASP A 589 7.61 32.22 27.71
N THR A 590 8.46 31.64 28.56
CA THR A 590 8.25 31.70 30.02
C THR A 590 9.60 31.73 30.75
N SER A 591 10.31 32.87 30.74
CA SER A 591 10.97 33.39 31.95
C SER A 591 11.71 34.74 31.74
N SER A 592 11.34 35.69 32.60
CA SER A 592 12.13 36.84 33.08
C SER A 592 12.58 37.97 32.14
N ASN A 593 11.93 39.12 32.34
CA ASN A 593 12.43 40.50 32.33
C ASN A 593 13.96 40.71 32.18
N GLN A 594 14.36 41.41 31.11
CA GLN A 594 15.16 42.65 31.22
C GLN A 594 15.10 43.45 29.91
N GLY A 595 14.84 44.75 30.04
CA GLY A 595 14.58 45.63 28.91
C GLY A 595 15.84 46.03 28.13
N SER A 596 15.68 46.12 26.82
CA SER A 596 16.32 47.17 26.03
C SER A 596 15.42 47.52 24.84
N VAL A 597 15.12 48.82 24.71
CA VAL A 597 14.31 49.41 23.65
C VAL A 597 15.19 49.58 22.42
N LEU A 598 14.86 48.88 21.33
CA LEU A 598 15.28 49.20 19.96
C LEU A 598 14.04 49.02 19.05
N PRO A 599 13.79 49.95 18.11
CA PRO A 599 12.49 50.10 17.46
C PRO A 599 12.24 49.07 16.36
N ASP A 600 11.04 48.49 16.40
CA ASP A 600 10.24 47.88 15.32
C ASP A 600 10.88 47.84 13.93
N LEU A 601 11.60 46.74 13.66
CA LEU A 601 11.78 46.17 12.33
C LEU A 601 11.46 44.67 12.44
N ALA A 602 10.19 44.37 12.72
CA ALA A 602 9.64 43.04 12.45
C ALA A 602 9.61 42.86 10.92
N SER A 603 10.74 42.48 10.33
CA SER A 603 10.78 41.99 8.96
C SER A 603 9.85 40.78 8.86
N GLU A 604 8.93 40.82 7.90
CA GLU A 604 7.99 39.76 7.57
C GLU A 604 8.67 38.37 7.60
N GLN A 605 8.41 37.60 8.66
CA GLN A 605 8.83 36.20 8.74
C GLN A 605 7.93 35.38 7.81
N ASN A 606 8.40 35.19 6.57
CA ASN A 606 7.67 34.49 5.51
C ASN A 606 7.60 32.99 5.79
N PHE A 607 6.39 32.46 5.98
CA PHE A 607 6.09 31.03 6.01
C PHE A 607 6.72 30.34 4.79
N ARG A 608 7.54 29.30 5.00
CA ARG A 608 8.20 28.53 3.93
C ARG A 608 7.91 27.04 4.07
N LEU A 609 7.33 26.45 3.03
CA LEU A 609 7.17 25.01 2.91
C LEU A 609 8.53 24.32 2.71
N ARG A 610 8.62 23.05 3.08
CA ARG A 610 9.78 22.20 2.73
C ARG A 610 10.03 22.19 1.23
N ASP A 611 11.29 22.07 0.82
CA ASP A 611 11.70 22.23 -0.58
C ASP A 611 11.07 21.17 -1.50
N GLU A 612 10.87 19.94 -0.99
CA GLU A 612 10.17 18.85 -1.69
C GLU A 612 8.75 19.25 -2.08
N ILE A 613 8.08 20.00 -1.21
CA ILE A 613 6.71 20.44 -1.36
C ILE A 613 6.68 21.70 -2.22
N SER A 614 7.51 22.70 -1.93
CA SER A 614 7.58 23.97 -2.69
C SER A 614 7.82 23.71 -4.18
N PHE A 615 8.76 22.81 -4.51
CA PHE A 615 9.04 22.42 -5.89
C PHE A 615 7.82 21.81 -6.58
N MET A 616 7.01 21.04 -5.84
CA MET A 616 5.80 20.41 -6.36
C MET A 616 4.64 21.37 -6.58
N PHE A 617 4.50 22.43 -5.77
CA PHE A 617 3.45 23.44 -5.96
C PHE A 617 3.79 24.47 -7.06
N GLU A 618 5.06 24.84 -7.20
CA GLU A 618 5.47 25.89 -8.13
C GLU A 618 5.60 25.40 -9.58
N ARG A 619 5.97 24.12 -9.79
CA ARG A 619 6.40 23.63 -11.12
C ARG A 619 5.52 22.54 -11.74
N PHE A 620 4.95 21.63 -10.94
CA PHE A 620 4.23 20.45 -11.45
C PHE A 620 2.84 20.69 -12.03
N PRO A 621 1.97 21.59 -11.51
CA PRO A 621 0.58 21.65 -11.96
C PRO A 621 0.39 21.87 -13.47
N ARG A 622 1.30 22.64 -14.09
CA ARG A 622 1.31 22.87 -15.54
C ARG A 622 1.89 21.71 -16.34
N GLU A 623 2.93 21.06 -15.83
CA GLU A 623 3.53 19.88 -16.47
C GLU A 623 2.59 18.68 -16.44
N VAL A 624 1.82 18.53 -15.35
CA VAL A 624 0.94 17.38 -15.10
C VAL A 624 -0.33 17.43 -15.93
N LEU A 625 -0.83 18.62 -16.28
CA LEU A 625 -2.11 18.80 -16.98
C LEU A 625 -2.19 17.99 -18.30
N ASP A 626 -1.06 17.89 -19.00
CA ASP A 626 -0.93 17.20 -20.29
C ASP A 626 -0.43 15.74 -20.16
N MET A 627 -0.12 15.28 -18.94
CA MET A 627 0.29 13.89 -18.70
C MET A 627 -0.90 12.93 -18.66
N ASP A 628 -0.63 11.64 -18.84
CA ASP A 628 -1.62 10.58 -18.65
C ASP A 628 -2.30 10.66 -17.27
N LEU A 629 -3.56 10.22 -17.20
CA LEU A 629 -4.38 10.27 -15.98
C LEU A 629 -3.78 9.41 -14.85
N LEU A 630 -3.00 8.37 -15.18
CA LEU A 630 -2.36 7.50 -14.19
C LEU A 630 -0.86 7.74 -14.05
N ALA A 631 -0.32 8.83 -14.63
CA ALA A 631 1.09 9.14 -14.54
C ALA A 631 1.52 9.37 -13.07
N CYS A 632 2.67 8.82 -12.65
CA CYS A 632 3.13 8.89 -11.26
C CYS A 632 3.22 10.33 -10.72
N LYS A 633 3.71 11.28 -11.52
CA LYS A 633 3.77 12.71 -11.12
C LYS A 633 2.39 13.30 -10.81
N ARG A 634 1.35 12.86 -11.52
CA ARG A 634 -0.04 13.28 -11.32
C ARG A 634 -0.59 12.71 -10.02
N VAL A 635 -0.36 11.41 -9.78
CA VAL A 635 -0.73 10.75 -8.52
C VAL A 635 -0.05 11.44 -7.33
N ASN A 636 1.26 11.71 -7.43
CA ASN A 636 2.01 12.38 -6.37
C ASN A 636 1.43 13.77 -6.06
N LEU A 637 1.04 14.55 -7.08
CA LEU A 637 0.37 15.84 -6.89
C LEU A 637 -0.92 15.68 -6.07
N PHE A 638 -1.77 14.71 -6.39
CA PHE A 638 -3.03 14.48 -5.69
C PHE A 638 -2.80 14.03 -4.25
N VAL A 639 -1.84 13.13 -4.03
CA VAL A 639 -1.45 12.66 -2.70
C VAL A 639 -0.96 13.83 -1.84
N ILE A 640 -0.13 14.73 -2.36
CA ILE A 640 0.34 15.91 -1.62
C ILE A 640 -0.80 16.86 -1.27
N TRP A 641 -1.68 17.17 -2.23
CA TRP A 641 -2.86 17.99 -1.94
C TRP A 641 -3.73 17.36 -0.86
N SER A 642 -3.88 16.03 -0.87
CA SER A 642 -4.62 15.33 0.16
C SER A 642 -3.94 15.38 1.54
N LEU A 643 -2.61 15.28 1.62
CA LEU A 643 -1.82 15.46 2.84
C LEU A 643 -1.99 16.89 3.39
N LEU A 644 -1.86 17.88 2.52
CA LEU A 644 -1.94 19.30 2.88
C LEU A 644 -3.32 19.69 3.39
N LEU A 645 -4.38 19.23 2.72
CA LEU A 645 -5.75 19.45 3.16
C LEU A 645 -6.02 18.75 4.50
N SER A 646 -5.48 17.54 4.71
CA SER A 646 -5.60 16.84 5.99
C SER A 646 -4.93 17.60 7.13
N HIS A 647 -3.74 18.16 6.88
CA HIS A 647 -3.06 19.02 7.85
C HIS A 647 -3.86 20.29 8.16
N LEU A 648 -4.40 20.98 7.14
CA LEU A 648 -5.25 22.16 7.33
C LEU A 648 -6.52 21.85 8.15
N VAL A 649 -7.08 20.64 8.01
CA VAL A 649 -8.23 20.20 8.81
C VAL A 649 -7.83 19.94 10.26
N SER A 650 -6.63 19.40 10.51
CA SER A 650 -6.13 19.13 11.86
C SER A 650 -5.82 20.40 12.67
N LEU A 651 -5.51 21.52 11.99
CA LEU A 651 -5.23 22.80 12.65
C LEU A 651 -6.51 23.42 13.23
N PRO A 652 -6.52 23.87 14.50
CA PRO A 652 -7.68 24.54 15.08
C PRO A 652 -8.04 25.80 14.30
N SER A 653 -9.35 26.04 14.15
CA SER A 653 -9.87 27.05 13.22
C SER A 653 -9.42 28.49 13.49
N SER A 654 -9.01 28.79 14.72
CA SER A 654 -8.61 30.12 15.23
C SER A 654 -7.09 30.34 15.34
N THR A 655 -6.27 29.43 14.80
CA THR A 655 -4.81 29.56 14.88
C THR A 655 -4.27 30.45 13.76
N SER A 656 -3.36 31.36 14.10
CA SER A 656 -2.66 32.22 13.12
C SER A 656 -1.84 31.39 12.11
N ALA A 657 -1.40 30.19 12.49
CA ALA A 657 -0.73 29.24 11.60
C ALA A 657 -1.63 28.78 10.45
N ARG A 658 -2.90 28.45 10.73
CA ARG A 658 -3.88 28.05 9.71
C ARG A 658 -4.14 29.17 8.72
N GLU A 659 -4.32 30.40 9.21
CA GLU A 659 -4.56 31.58 8.37
C GLU A 659 -3.37 31.88 7.45
N LYS A 660 -2.14 31.88 8.01
CA LYS A 660 -0.91 32.07 7.22
C LYS A 660 -0.75 31.02 6.13
N MET A 661 -1.07 29.77 6.43
CA MET A 661 -0.94 28.67 5.49
C MET A 661 -1.98 28.74 4.37
N VAL A 662 -3.25 29.04 4.70
CA VAL A 662 -4.30 29.30 3.69
C VAL A 662 -3.93 30.48 2.80
N GLN A 663 -3.40 31.56 3.39
CA GLN A 663 -2.97 32.74 2.63
C GLN A 663 -1.80 32.41 1.69
N TYR A 664 -0.78 31.71 2.19
CA TYR A 664 0.34 31.25 1.37
C TYR A 664 -0.13 30.42 0.18
N MET A 665 -1.05 29.48 0.40
CA MET A 665 -1.59 28.65 -0.69
C MET A 665 -2.39 29.46 -1.71
N GLN A 666 -3.15 30.46 -1.27
CA GLN A 666 -3.86 31.36 -2.17
C GLN A 666 -2.90 32.20 -3.03
N ASP A 667 -1.76 32.61 -2.45
CA ASP A 667 -0.80 33.47 -3.13
C ASP A 667 0.16 32.70 -4.06
N THR A 668 0.45 31.43 -3.76
CA THR A 668 1.49 30.65 -4.46
C THR A 668 0.99 29.49 -5.33
N ALA A 669 -0.10 28.82 -4.96
CA ALA A 669 -0.51 27.58 -5.62
C ALA A 669 -1.27 27.84 -6.94
N ASP A 670 -0.81 27.25 -8.05
CA ASP A 670 -1.49 27.39 -9.35
C ASP A 670 -2.85 26.67 -9.36
N SER A 671 -3.91 27.38 -9.76
CA SER A 671 -5.29 26.88 -9.86
C SER A 671 -5.50 25.69 -10.81
N THR A 672 -4.51 25.38 -11.66
CA THR A 672 -4.50 24.22 -12.57
C THR A 672 -4.72 22.87 -11.88
N ILE A 673 -4.47 22.75 -10.57
CA ILE A 673 -4.86 21.54 -9.82
C ILE A 673 -6.36 21.22 -9.95
N LEU A 674 -7.23 22.25 -9.92
CA LEU A 674 -8.67 22.05 -10.05
C LEU A 674 -9.03 21.60 -11.47
N ASP A 675 -8.29 22.06 -12.48
CA ASP A 675 -8.44 21.54 -13.84
C ASP A 675 -8.02 20.06 -13.94
N CYS A 676 -6.92 19.67 -13.30
CA CYS A 676 -6.49 18.28 -13.20
C CYS A 676 -7.55 17.40 -12.49
N ILE A 677 -8.15 17.90 -11.41
CA ILE A 677 -9.24 17.20 -10.70
C ILE A 677 -10.42 16.93 -11.63
N PHE A 678 -10.85 17.93 -12.40
CA PHE A 678 -11.98 17.76 -13.31
C PHE A 678 -11.64 16.97 -14.59
N GLN A 679 -10.37 16.71 -14.91
CA GLN A 679 -10.01 15.69 -15.91
C GLN A 679 -10.33 14.25 -15.42
N HIS A 680 -10.37 14.01 -14.10
CA HIS A 680 -10.75 12.72 -13.51
C HIS A 680 -12.26 12.57 -13.25
N ILE A 681 -13.01 13.66 -13.37
CA ILE A 681 -14.46 13.71 -13.16
C ILE A 681 -15.10 14.06 -14.52
N PRO A 682 -15.43 13.06 -15.36
CA PRO A 682 -15.86 13.29 -16.74
C PRO A 682 -17.29 13.85 -16.78
N LEU A 683 -17.43 15.17 -16.64
CA LEU A 683 -18.71 15.84 -16.54
C LEU A 683 -19.43 15.94 -17.89
N GLU A 684 -18.72 15.84 -19.01
CA GLU A 684 -19.28 15.89 -20.37
C GLU A 684 -20.30 14.77 -20.62
N SER A 685 -20.15 13.66 -19.89
CA SER A 685 -21.09 12.52 -19.93
C SER A 685 -22.50 12.87 -19.41
N LEU A 686 -22.64 13.95 -18.63
CA LEU A 686 -23.94 14.45 -18.17
C LEU A 686 -24.71 15.22 -19.25
N ALA A 687 -24.01 15.89 -20.17
CA ALA A 687 -24.60 16.76 -21.19
C ALA A 687 -25.47 15.99 -22.21
N GLY A 688 -25.19 14.71 -22.43
CA GLY A 688 -25.97 13.82 -23.30
C GLY A 688 -27.13 13.11 -22.59
N SER A 689 -27.21 13.16 -21.27
CA SER A 689 -28.26 12.49 -20.50
C SER A 689 -29.47 13.43 -20.33
N SER A 690 -30.54 13.14 -21.06
CA SER A 690 -31.83 13.82 -20.81
C SER A 690 -32.21 13.69 -19.33
N LEU A 691 -32.79 14.74 -18.75
CA LEU A 691 -33.27 14.94 -17.36
C LEU A 691 -34.16 13.82 -16.75
N LYS A 692 -34.32 12.66 -17.39
CA LYS A 692 -35.20 11.55 -17.01
C LYS A 692 -34.48 10.26 -16.57
N ARG A 693 -33.15 10.11 -16.73
CA ARG A 693 -32.44 8.97 -16.12
C ARG A 693 -32.07 9.28 -14.67
N LYS A 694 -32.55 8.45 -13.74
CA LYS A 694 -32.22 8.52 -12.30
C LYS A 694 -30.78 8.13 -11.98
N GLU A 695 -30.09 7.45 -12.89
CA GLU A 695 -28.77 6.87 -12.65
C GLU A 695 -27.68 7.71 -13.32
N LEU A 696 -26.71 8.14 -12.50
CA LEU A 696 -25.52 8.84 -12.95
C LEU A 696 -24.53 7.86 -13.59
N PRO A 697 -23.67 8.35 -14.49
CA PRO A 697 -22.48 7.61 -14.88
C PRO A 697 -21.68 7.16 -13.65
N PRO A 698 -21.19 5.92 -13.59
CA PRO A 698 -20.57 5.34 -12.40
C PRO A 698 -19.37 6.16 -11.90
N ALA A 699 -18.55 6.70 -12.81
CA ALA A 699 -17.43 7.57 -12.45
C ALA A 699 -17.87 8.86 -11.73
N VAL A 700 -18.89 9.55 -12.25
CA VAL A 700 -19.43 10.77 -11.63
C VAL A 700 -20.08 10.45 -10.29
N SER A 701 -20.79 9.32 -10.19
CA SER A 701 -21.37 8.87 -8.93
C SER A 701 -20.28 8.61 -7.87
N ARG A 702 -19.19 7.92 -8.23
CA ARG A 702 -18.06 7.67 -7.32
C ARG A 702 -17.42 8.96 -6.83
N ALA A 703 -17.13 9.90 -7.74
CA ALA A 703 -16.60 11.22 -7.35
C ALA A 703 -17.54 11.99 -6.42
N ALA A 704 -18.85 11.96 -6.71
CA ALA A 704 -19.86 12.62 -5.89
C ALA A 704 -19.95 12.00 -4.48
N THR A 705 -19.95 10.67 -4.37
CA THR A 705 -19.96 9.97 -3.07
C THR A 705 -18.69 10.28 -2.27
N ALA A 706 -17.53 10.27 -2.92
CA ALA A 706 -16.26 10.59 -2.26
C ALA A 706 -16.19 12.06 -1.79
N ALA A 707 -16.65 13.00 -2.62
CA ALA A 707 -16.76 14.41 -2.25
C ALA A 707 -17.70 14.62 -1.05
N ALA A 708 -18.89 14.00 -1.09
CA ALA A 708 -19.87 14.07 -0.01
C ALA A 708 -19.34 13.48 1.30
N HIS A 709 -18.63 12.35 1.22
CA HIS A 709 -17.97 11.72 2.37
C HIS A 709 -16.93 12.67 2.97
N ALA A 710 -16.02 13.20 2.14
CA ALA A 710 -14.96 14.09 2.58
C ALA A 710 -15.49 15.39 3.22
N ILE A 711 -16.56 15.99 2.68
CA ILE A 711 -17.24 17.15 3.27
C ILE A 711 -17.84 16.82 4.64
N THR A 712 -18.35 15.61 4.80
CA THR A 712 -19.04 15.18 6.03
C THR A 712 -18.06 14.81 7.13
N THR A 713 -16.99 14.07 6.79
CA THR A 713 -16.01 13.57 7.75
C THR A 713 -14.83 14.50 7.97
N GLY A 714 -14.59 15.44 7.05
CA GLY A 714 -13.37 16.24 7.04
C GLY A 714 -12.12 15.45 6.67
N SER A 715 -12.25 14.26 6.06
CA SER A 715 -11.12 13.37 5.78
C SER A 715 -11.13 12.79 4.38
N VAL A 716 -9.94 12.72 3.78
CA VAL A 716 -9.62 12.06 2.51
C VAL A 716 -9.03 10.65 2.70
N LEU A 717 -8.78 10.23 3.95
CA LEU A 717 -8.04 9.02 4.29
C LEU A 717 -8.62 7.77 3.63
N LEU A 718 -9.95 7.60 3.66
CA LEU A 718 -10.62 6.44 3.03
C LEU A 718 -10.36 6.35 1.52
N SER A 719 -10.28 7.49 0.81
CA SER A 719 -9.98 7.49 -0.62
C SER A 719 -8.51 7.19 -0.92
N VAL A 720 -7.61 7.53 0.02
CA VAL A 720 -6.18 7.25 -0.10
C VAL A 720 -5.86 5.81 0.27
N GLU A 721 -6.49 5.26 1.31
CA GLU A 721 -6.38 3.84 1.68
C GLU A 721 -6.75 2.92 0.51
N ASN A 722 -7.84 3.26 -0.19
CA ASN A 722 -8.30 2.51 -1.35
C ASN A 722 -7.64 2.92 -2.66
N LEU A 723 -6.66 3.83 -2.66
CA LEU A 723 -6.03 4.35 -3.88
C LEU A 723 -5.22 3.28 -4.62
N TRP A 724 -4.62 2.35 -3.88
CA TRP A 724 -3.77 1.32 -4.45
C TRP A 724 -4.44 -0.07 -4.49
N PRO A 725 -4.07 -0.95 -5.44
CA PRO A 725 -3.32 -0.67 -6.68
C PRO A 725 -4.03 0.40 -7.53
N LEU A 726 -3.25 1.19 -8.28
CA LEU A 726 -3.74 2.37 -9.00
C LEU A 726 -4.68 1.99 -10.13
N GLU A 727 -5.90 2.53 -10.09
CA GLU A 727 -6.91 2.38 -11.13
C GLU A 727 -7.58 3.73 -11.38
N ALA A 728 -8.06 3.94 -12.62
CA ALA A 728 -8.78 5.16 -12.98
C ALA A 728 -9.98 5.43 -12.05
N GLU A 729 -10.65 4.36 -11.60
CA GLU A 729 -11.79 4.46 -10.71
C GLU A 729 -11.47 5.04 -9.33
N LYS A 730 -10.32 4.62 -8.78
CA LYS A 730 -9.80 5.03 -7.47
C LYS A 730 -9.30 6.47 -7.53
N MET A 731 -8.63 6.85 -8.62
CA MET A 731 -8.26 8.24 -8.90
C MET A 731 -9.49 9.16 -8.97
N THR A 732 -10.59 8.73 -9.59
CA THR A 732 -11.84 9.50 -9.60
C THR A 732 -12.41 9.70 -8.19
N SER A 733 -12.34 8.68 -7.33
CA SER A 733 -12.74 8.80 -5.91
C SER A 733 -11.87 9.82 -5.17
N LEU A 734 -10.55 9.71 -5.30
CA LEU A 734 -9.60 10.64 -4.68
C LEU A 734 -9.81 12.08 -5.18
N ALA A 735 -10.00 12.27 -6.49
CA ALA A 735 -10.29 13.57 -7.09
C ALA A 735 -11.55 14.22 -6.49
N GLY A 736 -12.62 13.43 -6.35
CA GLY A 736 -13.86 13.87 -5.71
C GLY A 736 -13.65 14.26 -4.25
N ALA A 737 -12.94 13.43 -3.48
CA ALA A 737 -12.67 13.70 -2.07
C ALA A 737 -11.81 14.97 -1.86
N ILE A 738 -10.76 15.15 -2.67
CA ILE A 738 -9.92 16.37 -2.66
C ILE A 738 -10.79 17.59 -3.01
N TYR A 739 -11.59 17.53 -4.07
CA TYR A 739 -12.49 18.64 -4.43
C TYR A 739 -13.44 19.01 -3.29
N GLY A 740 -14.04 18.00 -2.65
CA GLY A 740 -14.91 18.18 -1.49
C GLY A 740 -14.21 18.90 -0.33
N LEU A 741 -13.00 18.49 0.03
CA LEU A 741 -12.21 19.17 1.07
C LEU A 741 -11.75 20.57 0.65
N MET A 742 -11.38 20.79 -0.61
CA MET A 742 -11.00 22.12 -1.11
C MET A 742 -12.18 23.09 -1.01
N LEU A 743 -13.42 22.65 -1.27
CA LEU A 743 -14.61 23.47 -1.06
C LEU A 743 -14.84 23.84 0.41
N CYS A 744 -14.53 22.93 1.34
CA CYS A 744 -14.61 23.21 2.79
C CYS A 744 -13.51 24.15 3.28
N MET A 745 -12.26 23.88 2.88
CA MET A 745 -11.07 24.46 3.51
C MET A 745 -10.52 25.67 2.75
N LEU A 746 -10.71 25.71 1.44
CA LEU A 746 -10.16 26.74 0.54
C LEU A 746 -11.26 27.32 -0.39
N PRO A 747 -12.43 27.76 0.12
CA PRO A 747 -13.54 28.18 -0.72
C PRO A 747 -13.22 29.41 -1.59
N ALA A 748 -12.38 30.34 -1.12
CA ALA A 748 -11.97 31.49 -1.94
C ALA A 748 -11.08 31.08 -3.12
N TYR A 749 -10.14 30.16 -2.90
CA TYR A 749 -9.28 29.61 -3.94
C TYR A 749 -10.09 28.94 -5.05
N VAL A 750 -11.06 28.09 -4.67
CA VAL A 750 -11.93 27.41 -5.65
C VAL A 750 -12.84 28.41 -6.38
N ARG A 751 -13.34 29.43 -5.68
CA ARG A 751 -14.16 30.50 -6.27
C ARG A 751 -13.39 31.32 -7.30
N GLU A 752 -12.14 31.67 -7.01
CA GLU A 752 -11.28 32.41 -7.93
C GLU A 752 -11.01 31.60 -9.20
N TRP A 753 -10.63 30.34 -9.06
CA TRP A 753 -10.49 29.41 -10.19
C TRP A 753 -11.80 29.30 -11.00
N PHE A 754 -12.94 29.09 -10.34
CA PHE A 754 -14.22 28.95 -11.03
C PHE A 754 -14.58 30.19 -11.86
N ASN A 755 -14.28 31.38 -11.35
CA ASN A 755 -14.50 32.65 -12.05
C ASN A 755 -13.53 32.87 -13.23
N SER A 756 -12.38 32.19 -13.25
CA SER A 756 -11.41 32.28 -14.34
C SER A 756 -11.76 31.40 -15.55
N ILE A 757 -12.67 30.42 -15.38
CA ILE A 757 -13.13 29.51 -16.44
C ILE A 757 -13.89 30.30 -17.52
N ARG A 758 -13.31 30.34 -18.73
CA ARG A 758 -13.90 31.03 -19.89
C ARG A 758 -14.98 30.20 -20.60
N ASP A 759 -14.85 28.87 -20.58
CA ASP A 759 -15.82 27.97 -21.19
C ASP A 759 -17.09 27.88 -20.34
N ARG A 760 -18.18 28.47 -20.86
CA ARG A 760 -19.49 28.50 -20.20
C ARG A 760 -20.12 27.13 -20.05
N SER A 761 -19.84 26.20 -20.96
CA SER A 761 -20.37 24.84 -20.89
C SER A 761 -19.73 24.11 -19.71
N ARG A 762 -18.39 24.12 -19.64
CA ARG A 762 -17.61 23.55 -18.54
C ARG A 762 -17.99 24.15 -17.19
N SER A 763 -18.07 25.47 -17.08
CA SER A 763 -18.44 26.12 -15.81
C SER A 763 -19.87 25.77 -15.38
N SER A 764 -20.82 25.67 -16.31
CA SER A 764 -22.19 25.25 -16.00
C SER A 764 -22.28 23.79 -15.53
N MET A 765 -21.49 22.89 -16.11
CA MET A 765 -21.43 21.48 -15.69
C MET A 765 -20.84 21.34 -14.28
N ILE A 766 -19.74 22.05 -14.01
CA ILE A 766 -19.12 22.09 -12.67
C ILE A 766 -20.12 22.65 -11.65
N GLU A 767 -20.76 23.78 -11.96
CA GLU A 767 -21.76 24.38 -11.06
C GLU A 767 -22.92 23.42 -10.78
N SER A 768 -23.41 22.70 -11.80
CA SER A 768 -24.48 21.72 -11.64
C SER A 768 -24.07 20.53 -10.75
N PHE A 769 -22.85 20.03 -10.92
CA PHE A 769 -22.29 18.97 -10.08
C PHE A 769 -22.21 19.42 -8.61
N THR A 770 -21.65 20.61 -8.37
CA THR A 770 -21.46 21.17 -7.02
C THR A 770 -22.78 21.46 -6.33
N ILE A 771 -23.75 22.07 -7.02
CA ILE A 771 -25.12 22.31 -6.49
C ILE A 771 -25.78 21.00 -6.04
N ARG A 772 -25.57 19.91 -6.80
CA ARG A 772 -26.29 18.67 -6.55
C ARG A 772 -25.70 17.86 -5.41
N TRP A 773 -24.37 17.78 -5.30
CA TRP A 773 -23.69 16.82 -4.44
C TRP A 773 -22.89 17.45 -3.30
N CYS A 774 -22.41 18.68 -3.46
CA CYS A 774 -21.52 19.32 -2.49
C CYS A 774 -22.23 20.41 -1.69
N SER A 775 -22.85 21.38 -2.37
CA SER A 775 -23.45 22.58 -1.77
C SER A 775 -24.48 22.28 -0.67
N PRO A 776 -25.40 21.29 -0.79
CA PRO A 776 -26.38 21.02 0.26
C PRO A 776 -25.74 20.63 1.60
N LEU A 777 -24.62 19.89 1.56
CA LEU A 777 -23.87 19.48 2.75
C LEU A 777 -23.13 20.67 3.37
N LEU A 778 -22.48 21.48 2.53
CA LEU A 778 -21.75 22.69 2.96
C LEU A 778 -22.68 23.71 3.62
N ILE A 779 -23.82 24.01 2.98
CA ILE A 779 -24.83 24.93 3.51
C ILE A 779 -25.37 24.40 4.85
N LYS A 780 -25.70 23.10 4.92
CA LYS A 780 -26.18 22.47 6.16
C LYS A 780 -25.15 22.59 7.28
N ASN A 781 -23.86 22.38 6.98
CA ASN A 781 -22.78 22.50 7.96
C ASN A 781 -22.66 23.93 8.48
N GLU A 782 -22.60 24.92 7.59
CA GLU A 782 -22.54 26.35 7.96
C GLU A 782 -23.72 26.78 8.83
N LEU A 783 -24.95 26.50 8.40
CA LEU A 783 -26.15 26.87 9.16
C LEU A 783 -26.20 26.18 10.54
N ASN A 784 -25.71 24.95 10.64
CA ASN A 784 -25.61 24.25 11.92
C ASN A 784 -24.52 24.83 12.83
N GLN A 785 -23.37 25.27 12.27
CA GLN A 785 -22.32 25.94 13.05
C GLN A 785 -22.83 27.26 13.62
N ILE A 786 -23.51 28.07 12.81
CA ILE A 786 -24.13 29.32 13.27
C ILE A 786 -25.17 29.05 14.35
N LYS A 787 -26.03 28.03 14.18
CA LYS A 787 -27.02 27.68 15.21
C LYS A 787 -26.40 27.21 16.53
N LYS A 788 -25.23 26.56 16.48
CA LYS A 788 -24.49 26.11 17.67
C LYS A 788 -23.69 27.23 18.32
N ALA A 789 -23.28 28.24 17.57
CA ALA A 789 -22.57 29.38 18.11
C ALA A 789 -23.49 30.13 19.08
N ASP A 790 -22.99 30.35 20.29
CA ASP A 790 -23.72 31.10 21.30
C ASP A 790 -23.60 32.60 20.99
N PHE A 791 -24.75 33.21 20.75
CA PHE A 791 -24.89 34.64 20.47
C PHE A 791 -25.75 35.33 21.54
N ALA A 792 -25.97 34.71 22.70
CA ALA A 792 -26.84 35.23 23.74
C ALA A 792 -26.37 36.61 24.24
N ASP A 793 -27.18 37.63 23.94
CA ASP A 793 -27.01 39.01 24.40
C ASP A 793 -28.39 39.66 24.42
N GLU A 794 -28.66 40.54 25.38
CA GLU A 794 -29.95 41.23 25.50
C GLU A 794 -30.28 42.09 24.28
N ASN A 795 -29.25 42.59 23.58
CA ASN A 795 -29.36 43.48 22.44
C ASN A 795 -29.15 42.77 21.10
N PHE A 796 -28.96 41.44 21.09
CA PHE A 796 -28.63 40.68 19.88
C PHE A 796 -29.30 39.32 19.81
N SER A 797 -29.86 38.99 18.64
CA SER A 797 -30.44 37.67 18.40
C SER A 797 -30.12 37.18 17.00
N VAL A 798 -29.96 35.86 16.84
CA VAL A 798 -29.69 35.22 15.55
C VAL A 798 -30.73 34.15 15.29
N SER A 799 -31.37 34.21 14.13
CA SER A 799 -32.34 33.22 13.66
C SER A 799 -31.85 32.57 12.36
N VAL A 800 -32.08 31.26 12.23
CA VAL A 800 -31.57 30.45 11.11
C VAL A 800 -32.72 29.75 10.39
N SER A 801 -32.92 30.06 9.11
CA SER A 801 -33.91 29.43 8.23
C SER A 801 -33.26 28.42 7.29
N LYS A 802 -33.42 27.13 7.61
CA LYS A 802 -32.87 26.03 6.81
C LYS A 802 -33.52 25.90 5.43
N SER A 803 -34.80 26.22 5.31
CA SER A 803 -35.54 26.12 4.04
C SER A 803 -35.21 27.24 3.06
N ALA A 804 -34.81 28.41 3.56
CA ALA A 804 -34.43 29.56 2.73
C ALA A 804 -32.91 29.69 2.55
N ASN A 805 -32.11 28.82 3.17
CA ASN A 805 -30.65 28.96 3.29
C ASN A 805 -30.25 30.36 3.80
N GLU A 806 -30.98 30.86 4.79
CA GLU A 806 -30.89 32.25 5.26
C GLU A 806 -30.62 32.32 6.76
N VAL A 807 -29.83 33.32 7.17
CA VAL A 807 -29.57 33.68 8.56
C VAL A 807 -29.94 35.15 8.75
N VAL A 808 -30.71 35.44 9.80
CA VAL A 808 -31.07 36.82 10.17
C VAL A 808 -30.51 37.12 11.56
N ALA A 809 -29.60 38.08 11.63
CA ALA A 809 -29.05 38.60 12.87
C ALA A 809 -29.66 39.97 13.17
N THR A 810 -30.36 40.09 14.29
CA THR A 810 -31.08 41.30 14.71
C THR A 810 -30.35 41.93 15.89
N TYR A 811 -29.93 43.18 15.73
CA TYR A 811 -29.35 44.01 16.78
C TYR A 811 -30.35 45.11 17.19
N THR A 812 -30.58 45.31 18.48
CA THR A 812 -31.50 46.33 19.01
C THR A 812 -30.96 47.00 20.27
N LYS A 813 -30.86 48.34 20.28
CA LYS A 813 -30.43 49.14 21.44
C LYS A 813 -31.13 50.50 21.46
N ASP A 814 -31.74 50.88 22.59
CA ASP A 814 -32.37 52.19 22.82
C ASP A 814 -33.31 52.64 21.67
N GLU A 815 -34.28 51.78 21.29
CA GLU A 815 -35.24 51.96 20.18
C GLU A 815 -34.63 51.97 18.75
N THR A 816 -33.30 52.01 18.63
CA THR A 816 -32.59 51.82 17.36
C THR A 816 -32.32 50.34 17.11
N GLY A 817 -32.38 49.90 15.85
CA GLY A 817 -32.14 48.48 15.55
C GLY A 817 -31.94 48.18 14.08
N MET A 818 -31.17 47.12 13.82
CA MET A 818 -30.78 46.70 12.48
C MET A 818 -30.90 45.18 12.30
N ASP A 819 -31.49 44.76 11.19
CA ASP A 819 -31.53 43.36 10.77
C ASP A 819 -30.53 43.13 9.65
N LEU A 820 -29.58 42.22 9.89
CA LEU A 820 -28.63 41.72 8.90
C LEU A 820 -29.12 40.37 8.37
N VAL A 821 -29.34 40.28 7.07
CA VAL A 821 -29.80 39.07 6.38
C VAL A 821 -28.67 38.50 5.53
N ILE A 822 -28.31 37.25 5.78
CA ILE A 822 -27.23 36.53 5.08
C ILE A 822 -27.86 35.32 4.36
N ARG A 823 -27.80 35.30 3.02
CA ARG A 823 -28.36 34.22 2.18
C ARG A 823 -27.26 33.44 1.48
N LEU A 824 -27.19 32.13 1.72
CA LEU A 824 -26.26 31.25 1.03
C LEU A 824 -26.84 30.84 -0.34
N PRO A 825 -26.11 31.06 -1.45
CA PRO A 825 -26.58 30.67 -2.78
C PRO A 825 -26.64 29.15 -2.93
N ALA A 826 -27.48 28.65 -3.84
CA ALA A 826 -27.58 27.21 -4.12
C ALA A 826 -26.26 26.58 -4.58
N SER A 827 -25.38 27.36 -5.22
CA SER A 827 -24.03 26.95 -5.64
C SER A 827 -22.93 27.32 -4.64
N TYR A 828 -23.27 27.56 -3.37
CA TYR A 828 -22.27 27.82 -2.33
C TYR A 828 -21.22 26.68 -2.25
N PRO A 829 -19.91 26.96 -2.19
CA PRO A 829 -19.26 28.26 -2.09
C PRO A 829 -18.80 28.86 -3.45
N LEU A 830 -19.17 28.33 -4.61
CA LEU A 830 -18.75 28.87 -5.92
C LEU A 830 -19.22 30.32 -6.11
N ARG A 831 -20.45 30.64 -5.68
CA ARG A 831 -20.97 32.01 -5.68
C ARG A 831 -20.92 32.63 -4.29
N SER A 832 -20.75 33.94 -4.22
CA SER A 832 -20.60 34.65 -2.94
C SER A 832 -21.90 34.65 -2.18
N VAL A 833 -21.81 34.66 -0.86
CA VAL A 833 -22.96 34.84 0.03
C VAL A 833 -23.55 36.22 -0.21
N ASP A 834 -24.88 36.28 -0.28
CA ASP A 834 -25.61 37.53 -0.42
C ASP A 834 -25.90 38.11 0.97
N VAL A 835 -25.66 39.40 1.13
CA VAL A 835 -25.77 40.10 2.41
C VAL A 835 -26.66 41.32 2.19
N ASP A 836 -27.67 41.47 3.04
CA ASP A 836 -28.68 42.52 2.94
C ASP A 836 -29.01 43.08 4.33
N CYS A 837 -29.58 44.28 4.37
CA CYS A 837 -29.92 44.98 5.61
C CYS A 837 -31.35 45.53 5.50
N THR A 838 -32.33 44.81 6.04
CA THR A 838 -33.76 45.02 5.74
C THR A 838 -34.48 45.94 6.73
N ARG A 839 -34.01 46.04 7.97
CA ARG A 839 -34.54 46.92 9.01
C ARG A 839 -33.44 47.85 9.48
N SER A 840 -33.72 49.15 9.54
CA SER A 840 -32.78 50.18 10.02
C SER A 840 -33.56 51.28 10.74
N LEU A 841 -33.97 51.01 11.97
CA LEU A 841 -34.68 51.98 12.81
C LEU A 841 -33.65 52.89 13.49
N GLY A 842 -33.75 54.21 13.27
CA GLY A 842 -32.87 55.21 13.87
C GLY A 842 -31.46 55.33 13.27
N ILE A 843 -31.23 54.73 12.10
CA ILE A 843 -29.92 54.74 11.39
C ILE A 843 -30.08 55.49 10.07
N SER A 844 -29.10 56.33 9.70
CA SER A 844 -29.12 57.04 8.42
C SER A 844 -28.72 56.14 7.23
N ASP A 845 -29.28 56.39 6.04
CA ASP A 845 -28.99 55.62 4.82
C ASP A 845 -27.49 55.54 4.49
N VAL A 846 -26.74 56.62 4.77
CA VAL A 846 -25.29 56.67 4.54
C VAL A 846 -24.57 55.70 5.47
N LYS A 847 -24.99 55.65 6.74
CA LYS A 847 -24.39 54.76 7.75
C LYS A 847 -24.74 53.30 7.46
N GLN A 848 -26.00 53.03 7.10
CA GLN A 848 -26.45 51.70 6.67
C GLN A 848 -25.66 51.18 5.47
N ARG A 849 -25.43 52.01 4.43
CA ARG A 849 -24.63 51.61 3.25
C ARG A 849 -23.18 51.30 3.60
N LYS A 850 -22.55 52.10 4.46
CA LYS A 850 -21.17 51.84 4.93
C LYS A 850 -21.08 50.51 5.66
N TRP A 851 -22.02 50.25 6.56
CA TRP A 851 -22.08 49.01 7.33
C TRP A 851 -22.35 47.78 6.45
N LEU A 852 -23.24 47.90 5.47
CA LEU A 852 -23.48 46.85 4.48
C LEU A 852 -22.21 46.56 3.68
N MET A 853 -21.50 47.58 3.20
CA MET A 853 -20.24 47.41 2.45
C MET A 853 -19.15 46.76 3.31
N SER A 854 -19.02 47.19 4.56
CA SER A 854 -18.11 46.59 5.54
C SER A 854 -18.41 45.11 5.74
N MET A 855 -19.68 44.75 5.93
CA MET A 855 -20.10 43.36 6.12
C MET A 855 -19.97 42.51 4.84
N MET A 856 -20.30 43.05 3.67
CA MET A 856 -20.08 42.38 2.38
C MET A 856 -18.59 42.07 2.16
N LEU A 857 -17.71 43.03 2.46
CA LEU A 857 -16.26 42.84 2.39
C LEU A 857 -15.80 41.78 3.39
N PHE A 858 -16.36 41.80 4.60
CA PHE A 858 -16.04 40.86 5.66
C PHE A 858 -16.42 39.42 5.28
N VAL A 859 -17.69 39.18 4.95
CA VAL A 859 -18.22 37.85 4.59
C VAL A 859 -17.52 37.28 3.35
N ARG A 860 -17.16 38.13 2.39
CA ARG A 860 -16.44 37.71 1.19
C ARG A 860 -15.00 37.25 1.50
N ASN A 861 -14.37 37.82 2.53
CA ASN A 861 -12.97 37.53 2.88
C ASN A 861 -12.81 36.42 3.93
N GLN A 862 -13.89 35.98 4.59
CA GLN A 862 -13.82 35.07 5.74
C GLN A 862 -13.79 33.58 5.42
N ASN A 863 -13.53 33.19 4.16
CA ASN A 863 -13.28 31.80 3.76
C ASN A 863 -14.21 30.74 4.37
N GLY A 864 -15.49 31.08 4.61
CA GLY A 864 -16.48 30.16 5.20
C GLY A 864 -16.79 30.34 6.69
N ALA A 865 -16.08 31.17 7.46
CA ALA A 865 -16.36 31.39 8.89
C ALA A 865 -17.53 32.38 9.14
N LEU A 866 -18.75 32.04 8.72
CA LEU A 866 -19.91 32.94 8.83
C LEU A 866 -20.29 33.25 10.29
N ALA A 867 -20.15 32.29 11.21
CA ALA A 867 -20.43 32.51 12.63
C ALA A 867 -19.48 33.54 13.26
N GLU A 868 -18.19 33.51 12.91
CA GLU A 868 -17.23 34.54 13.34
C GLU A 868 -17.58 35.89 12.72
N SER A 869 -18.05 35.88 11.47
CA SER A 869 -18.49 37.11 10.79
C SER A 869 -19.63 37.81 11.50
N ILE A 870 -20.59 37.05 11.99
CA ILE A 870 -21.70 37.59 12.78
C ILE A 870 -21.17 38.14 14.13
N ARG A 871 -20.19 37.49 14.77
CA ARG A 871 -19.58 37.97 16.02
C ARG A 871 -18.82 39.27 15.86
N ILE A 872 -17.98 39.38 14.83
CA ILE A 872 -17.25 40.64 14.55
C ILE A 872 -18.22 41.75 14.18
N TRP A 873 -19.25 41.45 13.40
CA TRP A 873 -20.29 42.41 13.08
C TRP A 873 -20.97 42.97 14.34
N LYS A 874 -21.38 42.09 15.28
CA LYS A 874 -21.91 42.52 16.58
C LYS A 874 -20.92 43.41 17.34
N SER A 875 -19.67 42.97 17.46
CA SER A 875 -18.62 43.71 18.20
C SER A 875 -18.32 45.08 17.58
N ASN A 876 -18.34 45.19 16.26
CA ASN A 876 -18.26 46.46 15.54
C ASN A 876 -19.41 47.41 15.91
N PHE A 877 -20.63 46.89 15.99
CA PHE A 877 -21.80 47.67 16.41
C PHE A 877 -21.66 48.13 17.85
N ASP A 878 -21.29 47.24 18.77
CA ASP A 878 -21.07 47.58 20.18
C ASP A 878 -20.05 48.73 20.32
N LYS A 879 -18.90 48.64 19.64
CA LYS A 879 -17.83 49.65 19.67
C LYS A 879 -18.23 50.99 19.06
N GLU A 880 -19.03 50.96 18.00
CA GLU A 880 -19.57 52.16 17.37
C GLU A 880 -20.54 52.88 18.33
N PHE A 881 -21.37 52.14 19.08
CA PHE A 881 -22.23 52.71 20.14
C PHE A 881 -21.43 53.22 21.36
N GLU A 882 -20.23 52.69 21.60
CA GLU A 882 -19.27 53.24 22.58
C GLU A 882 -18.56 54.52 22.07
N GLY A 883 -18.80 54.94 20.81
CA GLY A 883 -18.25 56.16 20.22
C GLY A 883 -16.86 55.99 19.58
N VAL A 884 -16.45 54.76 19.28
CA VAL A 884 -15.20 54.50 18.57
C VAL A 884 -15.40 54.74 17.07
N GLU A 885 -14.65 55.68 16.49
CA GLU A 885 -14.74 55.97 15.05
C GLU A 885 -14.25 54.78 14.19
N GLU A 886 -15.00 54.51 13.12
CA GLU A 886 -14.67 53.55 12.05
C GLU A 886 -13.43 53.96 11.23
N CYS A 887 -12.71 52.98 10.69
CA CYS A 887 -11.63 53.22 9.72
C CYS A 887 -12.21 53.67 8.37
N PRO A 888 -11.82 54.83 7.81
CA PRO A 888 -12.37 55.32 6.54
C PRO A 888 -11.98 54.51 5.30
N ILE A 889 -11.00 53.61 5.39
CA ILE A 889 -10.56 52.76 4.25
C ILE A 889 -11.43 51.51 4.13
N CYS A 890 -11.69 50.82 5.24
CA CYS A 890 -12.44 49.55 5.25
C CYS A 890 -13.86 49.68 5.82
N TYR A 891 -14.25 50.86 6.30
CA TYR A 891 -15.55 51.15 6.91
C TYR A 891 -15.89 50.24 8.11
N SER A 892 -14.87 49.78 8.85
CA SER A 892 -15.01 48.91 10.03
C SER A 892 -14.27 49.50 11.23
N VAL A 893 -14.77 49.26 12.44
CA VAL A 893 -14.08 49.62 13.69
C VAL A 893 -13.00 48.57 14.02
N ILE A 894 -13.30 47.30 13.82
CA ILE A 894 -12.40 46.17 14.03
C ILE A 894 -11.91 45.70 12.67
N HIS A 895 -10.59 45.67 12.46
CA HIS A 895 -10.00 45.23 11.20
C HIS A 895 -10.27 43.74 10.95
N THR A 896 -10.52 43.40 9.69
CA THR A 896 -11.10 42.10 9.33
C THR A 896 -10.18 40.90 9.48
N SER A 897 -8.86 41.11 9.45
CA SER A 897 -7.86 40.02 9.51
C SER A 897 -7.01 39.99 10.78
N ASN A 898 -6.89 41.11 11.50
CA ASN A 898 -6.01 41.19 12.67
C ASN A 898 -6.72 41.75 13.90
N HIS A 899 -8.05 41.93 13.81
CA HIS A 899 -8.92 42.37 14.89
C HIS A 899 -8.49 43.68 15.58
N SER A 900 -7.67 44.50 14.91
CA SER A 900 -7.15 45.74 15.47
C SER A 900 -8.15 46.90 15.35
N LEU A 901 -8.05 47.87 16.27
CA LEU A 901 -8.79 49.13 16.21
C LEU A 901 -8.03 50.18 15.39
N PRO A 902 -8.71 51.17 14.76
CA PRO A 902 -8.04 52.24 14.04
C PRO A 902 -7.34 53.17 15.04
N ARG A 903 -6.01 53.08 15.10
CA ARG A 903 -5.18 53.86 16.02
C ARG A 903 -4.36 54.95 15.34
N LEU A 904 -4.09 54.82 14.03
CA LEU A 904 -3.23 55.76 13.31
C LEU A 904 -4.02 56.98 12.86
N ALA A 905 -3.88 58.10 13.57
CA ALA A 905 -4.56 59.36 13.24
C ALA A 905 -3.77 60.20 12.25
N CYS A 906 -4.42 60.68 11.18
CA CYS A 906 -3.83 61.67 10.29
C CYS A 906 -3.57 62.98 11.04
N LYS A 907 -2.38 63.58 10.89
CA LYS A 907 -2.05 64.85 11.58
C LYS A 907 -2.96 66.01 11.18
N THR A 908 -3.42 66.03 9.93
CA THR A 908 -4.24 67.10 9.34
C THR A 908 -5.73 66.92 9.66
N CYS A 909 -6.34 65.83 9.18
CA CYS A 909 -7.79 65.60 9.30
C CYS A 909 -8.22 64.82 10.55
N LYS A 910 -7.27 64.36 11.38
CA LYS A 910 -7.47 63.63 12.65
C LYS A 910 -8.21 62.29 12.58
N HIS A 911 -8.77 61.90 11.43
CA HIS A 911 -9.33 60.57 11.22
C HIS A 911 -8.31 59.46 11.46
N LYS A 912 -8.78 58.38 12.07
CA LYS A 912 -7.98 57.21 12.45
C LYS A 912 -8.10 56.08 11.44
N PHE A 913 -7.01 55.36 11.21
CA PHE A 913 -6.93 54.24 10.28
C PHE A 913 -6.35 53.00 10.96
N HIS A 914 -6.72 51.81 10.48
CA HIS A 914 -5.99 50.58 10.79
C HIS A 914 -4.62 50.62 10.12
N SER A 915 -3.58 50.13 10.80
CA SER A 915 -2.22 50.06 10.27
C SER A 915 -2.15 49.29 8.95
N ALA A 916 -2.77 48.10 8.92
CA ALA A 916 -2.82 47.25 7.73
C ALA A 916 -3.52 47.93 6.53
N CYS A 917 -4.66 48.58 6.76
CA CYS A 917 -5.38 49.30 5.72
C CYS A 917 -4.54 50.46 5.14
N LEU A 918 -3.91 51.24 6.01
CA LEU A 918 -3.12 52.39 5.61
C LEU A 918 -1.84 51.96 4.88
N TYR A 919 -1.18 50.90 5.35
CA TYR A 919 0.00 50.34 4.69
C TYR A 919 -0.34 49.82 3.29
N LYS A 920 -1.41 49.02 3.16
CA LYS A 920 -1.90 48.53 1.86
C LYS A 920 -2.25 49.68 0.92
N TRP A 921 -2.82 50.77 1.44
CA TRP A 921 -3.10 51.97 0.65
C TRP A 921 -1.81 52.64 0.15
N PHE A 922 -0.79 52.80 0.99
CA PHE A 922 0.48 53.39 0.57
C PHE A 922 1.22 52.53 -0.45
N SER A 923 1.20 51.20 -0.28
CA SER A 923 1.84 50.28 -1.22
C SER A 923 1.17 50.29 -2.60
N THR A 924 -0.17 50.32 -2.65
CA THR A 924 -0.92 50.35 -3.93
C THR A 924 -0.98 51.74 -4.58
N SER A 925 -0.99 52.82 -3.81
CA SER A 925 -1.03 54.19 -4.36
C SER A 925 0.36 54.77 -4.66
N HIS A 926 1.42 54.11 -4.21
CA HIS A 926 2.82 54.58 -4.27
C HIS A 926 3.04 55.98 -3.65
N LYS A 927 2.16 56.42 -2.74
CA LYS A 927 2.23 57.72 -2.06
C LYS A 927 1.86 57.58 -0.59
N SER A 928 2.64 58.19 0.29
CA SER A 928 2.40 58.25 1.75
C SER A 928 1.45 59.40 2.14
N THR A 929 0.36 59.56 1.40
CA THR A 929 -0.64 60.62 1.59
C THR A 929 -1.94 60.07 2.16
N CYS A 930 -2.55 60.81 3.08
CA CYS A 930 -3.82 60.46 3.70
C CYS A 930 -4.93 60.23 2.64
N PRO A 931 -5.66 59.10 2.68
CA PRO A 931 -6.72 58.80 1.71
C PRO A 931 -7.82 59.86 1.64
N LEU A 932 -8.08 60.56 2.75
CA LEU A 932 -9.18 61.53 2.86
C LEU A 932 -8.78 62.95 2.46
N CYS A 933 -7.67 63.46 3.01
CA CYS A 933 -7.28 64.87 2.83
C CYS A 933 -6.06 65.07 1.93
N GLN A 934 -5.47 63.98 1.41
CA GLN A 934 -4.30 63.98 0.53
C GLN A 934 -3.04 64.65 1.13
N SER A 935 -3.05 65.03 2.41
CA SER A 935 -1.85 65.53 3.07
C SER A 935 -0.86 64.39 3.33
N PRO A 936 0.46 64.65 3.37
CA PRO A 936 1.43 63.69 3.88
C PRO A 936 1.01 63.20 5.28
N PHE A 937 1.16 61.89 5.54
CA PHE A 937 0.62 61.25 6.75
C PHE A 937 1.44 61.52 8.01
#